data_AF-A0A8H7ED82-F1
#
_entry.id   AF-A0A8H7ED82-F1
#
_cell.length_a   1.000
_cell.length_b   1.000
_cell.length_c   1.000
_cell.angle_alpha   90.00
_cell.angle_beta   90.00
_cell.angle_gamma   90.00
#
_symmetry.space_group_name_H-M   'P 1'
#
loop_
_entity.id
_entity.type
_entity.pdbx_description
1 polymer ?
#
loop_
_entity_poly.entity_id
_entity_poly.type
_entity_poly.pdbx_seq_one_letter_code
_entity_poly.pdbx_strand_id
1 'polypeptide(L)'
;MAPKIAIIGAGPGGCILARLLLTQCDCKTIIFEAESSINHRSQGGTLDLRTDTGLAAIRMAGLWDEFQKYARYDGESLLVTDKHLTTWLRRGGRKTEDVKGGSGDAPEIDRTDLRKMLMESLPPNTVRWGYKLSRVEECSTGLRLIVANGDVLDGFDLIVGCDGAFSKTRNLLTSEKPHYSGLGGWTMLIPNAEHTAPEVYKLVNRGSVFAYSDGKTLAIQQLSDESIYVSYYGQHPEDFTQTCGFDAQSDIESAKTVLRKSLHDWRPELLDAIEKATTGIVWRNLYQLPVGFTWPHRPGVTLLGDAAHVMTPFAGIGVNTAFNDAMVLTKHIVAYSSSNPSDEGVDQVNALGQYVEKYETEMFKHAHAAQRRTEGAKNAMLFTPGAPRTSIETWVLWQAGDQPFVNMKLQYLSLLPLASIASASWSKNLNYRSPSEHHPALGVSIHKVVKRNDPASSYAASGLSFTHGVASGDPYPNSVILWTRVAPQSDNSQSNLTVTGYAPLFDHDNEKYVKISKAPVCVEYKVYDNKNGSTVVDSGKVFTSSDVDFTVKVEAKNLKAYSTYYYQFNVCGSENKSPLGRTKTTPNADDDITDVSLAVYSCSNYPFGFFNAYGNVARKDSVDYVIHLGDYIYEYKNGDYGWGNSIDRIPQPDHEIFTLYDYRRRLATYRTDLDLLASHEQFPWIPVWDDHEVADNTYRDGMSELNNTEDSFLRDGGVSVDQRKMNAVRAYYEWMPIRQVDMDDNLRIWRSFSIGKLVDLMMLDTRQYDRSITDLYWNTDYVHDISNDAGRSLMGSRQENWFYRSLSESAERGATWRMVGSQIVFSRVNQSAAYGEENPLNYDAWDGYQANKNRTLNHLYSNNINNNIFLAGDSHASWVSDLVWLDEKNYSSATGAGSIGVEFAGSAVTSPCPYGANITLATANNYSSIIQSANAELQWQDLYYRGYFELHFSHEELTANFFGMPTVVTRNGWEIPIANFTVKSGENRLQRPVAGGVVESGSLKGGKTVQTNLTIDTNNGTWFVSHADLEVL
;
A
#
# COMPACT_ATOMS: atom_id res chain seq x y z
N MET A 1 -59.27 -1.93 12.14
CA MET A 1 -59.53 -3.12 11.30
C MET A 1 -58.20 -3.50 10.65
N ALA A 2 -57.82 -4.78 10.62
CA ALA A 2 -56.52 -5.17 10.05
C ALA A 2 -56.57 -5.10 8.50
N PRO A 3 -55.53 -4.54 7.84
CA PRO A 3 -55.55 -4.35 6.40
C PRO A 3 -55.50 -5.68 5.64
N LYS A 4 -56.17 -5.72 4.48
CA LYS A 4 -56.15 -6.81 3.52
C LYS A 4 -55.13 -6.52 2.43
N ILE A 5 -54.07 -7.32 2.38
CA ILE A 5 -52.87 -7.06 1.58
C ILE A 5 -52.72 -8.13 0.49
N ALA A 6 -52.56 -7.69 -0.76
CA ALA A 6 -52.18 -8.54 -1.88
C ALA A 6 -50.68 -8.39 -2.15
N ILE A 7 -49.94 -9.49 -2.16
CA ILE A 7 -48.53 -9.54 -2.55
C ILE A 7 -48.44 -10.19 -3.92
N ILE A 8 -47.81 -9.55 -4.89
CA ILE A 8 -47.66 -10.08 -6.25
C ILE A 8 -46.28 -10.69 -6.38
N GLY A 9 -46.17 -12.01 -6.35
CA GLY A 9 -44.90 -12.76 -6.44
C GLY A 9 -44.51 -13.46 -5.13
N ALA A 10 -44.26 -14.77 -5.22
CA ALA A 10 -43.82 -15.67 -4.15
C ALA A 10 -42.31 -15.97 -4.24
N GLY A 11 -41.52 -14.94 -4.59
CA GLY A 11 -40.07 -14.96 -4.38
C GLY A 11 -39.70 -14.74 -2.90
N PRO A 12 -38.41 -14.83 -2.54
CA PRO A 12 -37.97 -14.71 -1.15
C PRO A 12 -38.50 -13.46 -0.43
N GLY A 13 -38.47 -12.29 -1.09
CA GLY A 13 -38.99 -11.03 -0.54
C GLY A 13 -40.50 -11.03 -0.28
N GLY A 14 -41.30 -11.60 -1.18
CA GLY A 14 -42.75 -11.70 -1.01
C GLY A 14 -43.15 -12.67 0.11
N CYS A 15 -42.46 -13.82 0.19
CA CYS A 15 -42.73 -14.82 1.21
C CYS A 15 -42.32 -14.35 2.61
N ILE A 16 -41.15 -13.71 2.76
CA ILE A 16 -40.74 -13.16 4.05
C ILE A 16 -41.67 -12.02 4.50
N LEU A 17 -42.11 -11.15 3.59
CA LEU A 17 -43.11 -10.13 3.90
C LEU A 17 -44.41 -10.75 4.40
N ALA A 18 -44.94 -11.76 3.70
CA ALA A 18 -46.15 -12.44 4.14
C ALA A 18 -45.99 -13.07 5.53
N ARG A 19 -44.85 -13.73 5.79
CA ARG A 19 -44.56 -14.34 7.09
C ARG A 19 -44.44 -13.29 8.20
N LEU A 20 -43.78 -12.18 7.94
CA LEU A 20 -43.64 -11.07 8.90
C LEU A 20 -45.00 -10.44 9.18
N LEU A 21 -45.81 -10.18 8.17
CA LEU A 21 -47.17 -9.66 8.36
C LEU A 21 -47.99 -10.61 9.21
N LEU A 22 -48.02 -11.91 8.92
CA LEU A 22 -48.79 -12.90 9.68
C LEU A 22 -48.33 -13.09 11.13
N THR A 23 -47.06 -12.82 11.43
CA THR A 23 -46.51 -12.99 12.80
C THR A 23 -46.54 -11.69 13.62
N GLN A 24 -46.51 -10.53 12.96
CA GLN A 24 -46.40 -9.23 13.63
C GLN A 24 -47.70 -8.42 13.62
N CYS A 25 -48.64 -8.69 12.71
CA CYS A 25 -49.98 -8.10 12.70
C CYS A 25 -51.05 -9.14 12.31
N ASP A 26 -52.31 -8.93 12.72
CA ASP A 26 -53.42 -9.81 12.30
C ASP A 26 -53.89 -9.50 10.85
N CYS A 27 -52.94 -9.21 9.96
CA CYS A 27 -53.17 -8.74 8.60
C CYS A 27 -53.64 -9.88 7.67
N LYS A 28 -54.69 -9.64 6.88
CA LYS A 28 -55.18 -10.63 5.91
C LYS A 28 -54.31 -10.57 4.65
N THR A 29 -53.36 -11.48 4.53
CA THR A 29 -52.37 -11.48 3.45
C THR A 29 -52.58 -12.63 2.46
N ILE A 30 -52.54 -12.33 1.16
CA ILE A 30 -52.58 -13.33 0.08
C ILE A 30 -51.45 -13.03 -0.92
N ILE A 31 -50.69 -14.06 -1.31
CA ILE A 31 -49.68 -13.98 -2.37
C ILE A 31 -50.26 -14.53 -3.67
N PHE A 32 -50.12 -13.79 -4.77
CA PHE A 32 -50.44 -14.23 -6.12
C PHE A 32 -49.15 -14.50 -6.89
N GLU A 33 -48.95 -15.75 -7.31
CA GLU A 33 -47.73 -16.20 -7.99
C GLU A 33 -48.05 -16.64 -9.42
N ALA A 34 -47.24 -16.19 -10.37
CA ALA A 34 -47.38 -16.49 -11.79
C ALA A 34 -46.99 -17.93 -12.12
N GLU A 35 -46.02 -18.50 -11.40
CA GLU A 35 -45.60 -19.89 -11.55
C GLU A 35 -46.73 -20.85 -11.16
N SER A 36 -46.71 -22.06 -11.72
CA SER A 36 -47.70 -23.09 -11.44
C SER A 36 -47.41 -23.88 -10.15
N SER A 37 -46.17 -23.85 -9.66
CA SER A 37 -45.73 -24.53 -8.44
C SER A 37 -44.37 -24.01 -7.96
N ILE A 38 -43.99 -24.38 -6.74
CA ILE A 38 -42.71 -24.00 -6.11
C ILE A 38 -41.48 -24.52 -6.88
N ASN A 39 -41.60 -25.61 -7.62
CA ASN A 39 -40.50 -26.28 -8.35
C ASN A 39 -40.48 -25.94 -9.85
N HIS A 40 -41.20 -24.90 -10.29
CA HIS A 40 -41.39 -24.59 -11.71
C HIS A 40 -40.09 -24.22 -12.47
N ARG A 41 -39.09 -23.62 -11.80
CA ARG A 41 -37.79 -23.25 -12.43
C ARG A 41 -36.61 -23.53 -11.51
N SER A 42 -35.45 -23.79 -12.11
CA SER A 42 -34.17 -23.89 -11.38
C SER A 42 -33.85 -22.58 -10.64
N GLN A 43 -33.31 -22.70 -9.43
CA GLN A 43 -33.24 -21.57 -8.49
C GLN A 43 -31.86 -20.88 -8.41
N GLY A 44 -30.87 -21.22 -9.25
CA GLY A 44 -29.57 -20.56 -9.25
C GLY A 44 -28.62 -21.04 -8.14
N GLY A 45 -27.54 -20.29 -7.88
CA GLY A 45 -26.51 -20.61 -6.87
C GLY A 45 -26.93 -20.32 -5.42
N THR A 46 -25.96 -20.17 -4.53
CA THR A 46 -26.19 -19.88 -3.09
C THR A 46 -26.46 -18.39 -2.84
N LEU A 47 -26.81 -18.06 -1.59
CA LEU A 47 -27.03 -16.71 -1.06
C LEU A 47 -26.41 -16.57 0.32
N ASP A 48 -25.72 -15.45 0.59
CA ASP A 48 -25.34 -15.06 1.95
C ASP A 48 -26.44 -14.21 2.61
N LEU A 49 -26.86 -14.56 3.83
CA LEU A 49 -27.75 -13.71 4.63
C LEU A 49 -26.96 -13.01 5.73
N ARG A 50 -27.03 -11.68 5.80
CA ARG A 50 -26.21 -10.85 6.69
C ARG A 50 -26.91 -10.48 7.98
N THR A 51 -26.14 -10.30 9.06
CA THR A 51 -26.62 -10.03 10.43
C THR A 51 -27.73 -8.98 10.49
N ASP A 52 -27.50 -7.78 9.95
CA ASP A 52 -28.39 -6.62 10.15
C ASP A 52 -29.58 -6.56 9.18
N THR A 53 -29.67 -7.50 8.23
CA THR A 53 -30.68 -7.48 7.17
C THR A 53 -31.32 -8.86 7.01
N GLY A 54 -30.72 -9.75 6.22
CA GLY A 54 -31.26 -11.07 5.95
C GLY A 54 -31.52 -11.88 7.22
N LEU A 55 -30.52 -12.00 8.10
CA LEU A 55 -30.66 -12.76 9.35
C LEU A 55 -31.59 -12.06 10.35
N ALA A 56 -31.59 -10.73 10.39
CA ALA A 56 -32.53 -9.96 11.21
C ALA A 56 -33.99 -10.26 10.81
N ALA A 57 -34.28 -10.32 9.51
CA ALA A 57 -35.62 -10.65 9.01
C ALA A 57 -36.01 -12.10 9.36
N ILE A 58 -35.10 -13.06 9.22
CA ILE A 58 -35.32 -14.45 9.62
C ILE A 58 -35.64 -14.57 11.11
N ARG A 59 -34.92 -13.84 11.97
CA ARG A 59 -35.19 -13.79 13.42
C ARG A 59 -36.56 -13.16 13.72
N MET A 60 -36.86 -12.02 13.10
CA MET A 60 -38.15 -11.33 13.26
C MET A 60 -39.33 -12.20 12.79
N ALA A 61 -39.12 -13.04 11.77
CA ALA A 61 -40.12 -13.99 11.27
C ALA A 61 -40.30 -15.25 12.15
N GLY A 62 -39.48 -15.41 13.19
CA GLY A 62 -39.45 -16.60 14.04
C GLY A 62 -38.96 -17.86 13.31
N LEU A 63 -38.07 -17.70 12.33
CA LEU A 63 -37.56 -18.80 11.50
C LEU A 63 -36.10 -19.15 11.78
N TRP A 64 -35.52 -18.64 12.87
CA TRP A 64 -34.10 -18.82 13.19
C TRP A 64 -33.71 -20.30 13.31
N ASP A 65 -34.46 -21.08 14.08
CA ASP A 65 -34.13 -22.49 14.33
C ASP A 65 -34.27 -23.34 13.07
N GLU A 66 -35.23 -23.01 12.20
CA GLU A 66 -35.38 -23.69 10.91
C GLU A 66 -34.26 -23.31 9.95
N PHE A 67 -33.89 -22.03 9.89
CA PHE A 67 -32.80 -21.53 9.06
C PHE A 67 -31.47 -22.20 9.41
N GLN A 68 -31.16 -22.38 10.71
CA GLN A 68 -29.92 -23.03 11.14
C GLN A 68 -29.75 -24.46 10.60
N LYS A 69 -30.83 -25.16 10.20
CA LYS A 69 -30.75 -26.49 9.60
C LYS A 69 -30.18 -26.47 8.18
N TYR A 70 -30.27 -25.34 7.49
CA TYR A 70 -29.84 -25.16 6.10
C TYR A 70 -28.64 -24.21 5.96
N ALA A 71 -28.28 -23.48 7.03
CA ALA A 71 -27.18 -22.53 7.02
C ALA A 71 -25.81 -23.25 6.90
N ARG A 72 -25.00 -22.80 5.93
CA ARG A 72 -23.67 -23.35 5.64
C ARG A 72 -22.59 -22.32 5.95
N TYR A 73 -22.03 -22.41 7.15
CA TYR A 73 -20.92 -21.54 7.60
C TYR A 73 -19.57 -21.96 6.99
N ASP A 74 -19.41 -23.24 6.64
CA ASP A 74 -18.27 -23.73 5.88
C ASP A 74 -18.31 -23.25 4.42
N GLY A 75 -19.52 -22.98 3.92
CA GLY A 75 -19.79 -22.35 2.63
C GLY A 75 -19.27 -20.93 2.47
N GLU A 76 -18.87 -20.26 3.56
CA GLU A 76 -18.32 -18.90 3.52
C GLU A 76 -16.90 -18.81 2.94
N SER A 77 -16.28 -19.97 2.62
CA SER A 77 -14.97 -19.98 1.95
C SER A 77 -15.04 -19.22 0.63
N LEU A 78 -14.09 -18.33 0.41
CA LEU A 78 -14.09 -17.42 -0.73
C LEU A 78 -12.70 -17.35 -1.33
N LEU A 79 -12.62 -17.48 -2.65
CA LEU A 79 -11.44 -17.19 -3.45
C LEU A 79 -11.79 -16.17 -4.52
N VAL A 80 -11.15 -14.99 -4.50
CA VAL A 80 -11.22 -14.02 -5.59
C VAL A 80 -9.90 -14.04 -6.33
N THR A 81 -9.97 -14.16 -7.65
CA THR A 81 -8.80 -14.41 -8.48
C THR A 81 -8.92 -13.75 -9.86
N ASP A 82 -7.84 -13.76 -10.64
CA ASP A 82 -7.86 -13.39 -12.05
C ASP A 82 -7.79 -14.62 -12.97
N LYS A 83 -7.70 -14.39 -14.29
CA LYS A 83 -7.59 -15.47 -15.28
C LYS A 83 -6.36 -16.36 -15.11
N HIS A 84 -5.33 -15.91 -14.39
CA HIS A 84 -4.09 -16.64 -14.13
C HIS A 84 -4.10 -17.40 -12.81
N LEU A 85 -5.24 -17.41 -12.10
CA LEU A 85 -5.37 -17.91 -10.74
C LEU A 85 -4.52 -17.13 -9.71
N THR A 86 -4.10 -15.90 -10.03
CA THR A 86 -3.48 -15.02 -9.03
C THR A 86 -4.50 -14.71 -7.96
N THR A 87 -4.19 -15.06 -6.71
CA THR A 87 -5.12 -14.90 -5.58
C THR A 87 -5.11 -13.44 -5.13
N TRP A 88 -6.27 -12.79 -5.19
CA TRP A 88 -6.48 -11.40 -4.76
C TRP A 88 -7.18 -11.31 -3.40
N LEU A 89 -8.05 -12.28 -3.10
CA LEU A 89 -8.66 -12.45 -1.78
C LEU A 89 -8.85 -13.93 -1.50
N ARG A 90 -8.51 -14.37 -0.29
CA ARG A 90 -8.81 -15.73 0.17
C ARG A 90 -9.36 -15.69 1.59
N ARG A 91 -10.49 -16.35 1.79
CA ARG A 91 -11.12 -16.54 3.10
C ARG A 91 -11.46 -18.03 3.29
N GLY A 92 -11.07 -18.59 4.43
CA GLY A 92 -11.49 -19.94 4.82
C GLY A 92 -12.95 -19.95 5.27
N GLY A 93 -13.62 -21.10 5.11
CA GLY A 93 -14.93 -21.34 5.72
C GLY A 93 -14.80 -21.47 7.25
N ARG A 94 -15.86 -21.11 7.99
CA ARG A 94 -15.90 -21.29 9.46
C ARG A 94 -16.55 -22.61 9.81
N LYS A 95 -16.09 -23.27 10.88
CA LYS A 95 -16.80 -24.44 11.42
C LYS A 95 -18.04 -23.98 12.17
N THR A 96 -19.12 -24.72 12.07
CA THR A 96 -20.38 -24.45 12.79
C THR A 96 -20.18 -24.31 14.31
N GLU A 97 -19.19 -25.02 14.87
CA GLU A 97 -18.83 -25.00 16.30
C GLU A 97 -18.16 -23.69 16.76
N ASP A 98 -17.54 -22.93 15.83
CA ASP A 98 -16.81 -21.68 16.11
C ASP A 98 -17.72 -20.44 16.05
N VAL A 99 -19.01 -20.62 15.70
CA VAL A 99 -19.97 -19.53 15.48
C VAL A 99 -20.61 -19.12 16.80
N LYS A 100 -20.26 -17.93 17.30
CA LYS A 100 -20.82 -17.35 18.54
C LYS A 100 -22.10 -16.52 18.35
N GLY A 101 -22.68 -16.51 17.14
CA GLY A 101 -23.91 -15.75 16.82
C GLY A 101 -23.75 -14.23 16.98
N GLY A 102 -22.55 -13.72 16.71
CA GLY A 102 -22.16 -12.32 16.92
C GLY A 102 -22.38 -11.42 15.69
N SER A 103 -21.97 -10.16 15.80
CA SER A 103 -21.96 -9.20 14.69
C SER A 103 -20.99 -9.65 13.59
N GLY A 104 -21.48 -9.76 12.33
CA GLY A 104 -20.65 -10.06 11.16
C GLY A 104 -20.89 -11.42 10.50
N ASP A 105 -21.86 -12.20 10.97
CA ASP A 105 -22.23 -13.48 10.36
C ASP A 105 -22.91 -13.32 8.99
N ALA A 106 -22.50 -14.16 8.02
CA ALA A 106 -23.04 -14.20 6.67
C ALA A 106 -23.05 -15.63 6.06
N PRO A 107 -23.68 -16.62 6.72
CA PRO A 107 -23.70 -18.00 6.23
C PRO A 107 -24.41 -18.10 4.88
N GLU A 108 -23.93 -19.02 4.06
CA GLU A 108 -24.55 -19.37 2.78
C GLU A 108 -25.81 -20.22 3.01
N ILE A 109 -26.81 -20.05 2.14
CA ILE A 109 -27.97 -20.94 2.02
C ILE A 109 -28.31 -21.12 0.55
N ASP A 110 -28.66 -22.34 0.16
CA ASP A 110 -29.11 -22.63 -1.20
C ASP A 110 -30.47 -21.97 -1.44
N ARG A 111 -30.65 -21.35 -2.62
CA ARG A 111 -31.89 -20.63 -2.97
C ARG A 111 -33.13 -21.51 -2.91
N THR A 112 -32.98 -22.79 -3.27
CA THR A 112 -34.05 -23.78 -3.19
C THR A 112 -34.50 -24.00 -1.75
N ASP A 113 -33.55 -24.15 -0.82
CA ASP A 113 -33.81 -24.37 0.60
C ASP A 113 -34.42 -23.13 1.25
N LEU A 114 -33.88 -21.93 0.97
CA LEU A 114 -34.45 -20.67 1.45
C LEU A 114 -35.90 -20.49 0.98
N ARG A 115 -36.17 -20.75 -0.31
CA ARG A 115 -37.52 -20.65 -0.88
C ARG A 115 -38.47 -21.65 -0.24
N LYS A 116 -38.04 -22.90 -0.08
CA LYS A 116 -38.81 -23.95 0.57
C LYS A 116 -39.15 -23.59 2.01
N MET A 117 -38.16 -23.21 2.81
CA MET A 117 -38.33 -22.82 4.22
C MET A 117 -39.34 -21.67 4.36
N LEU A 118 -39.21 -20.62 3.55
CA LEU A 118 -40.13 -19.49 3.60
C LEU A 118 -41.56 -19.90 3.20
N MET A 119 -41.70 -20.73 2.18
CA MET A 119 -43.02 -21.22 1.73
C MET A 119 -43.71 -22.11 2.75
N GLU A 120 -42.97 -23.05 3.36
CA GLU A 120 -43.49 -23.96 4.39
C GLU A 120 -43.84 -23.23 5.70
N SER A 121 -43.29 -22.03 5.91
CA SER A 121 -43.65 -21.18 7.05
C SER A 121 -45.01 -20.50 6.94
N LEU A 122 -45.65 -20.53 5.76
CA LEU A 122 -46.92 -19.86 5.51
C LEU A 122 -48.11 -20.81 5.71
N PRO A 123 -49.23 -20.34 6.27
CA PRO A 123 -50.46 -21.13 6.35
C PRO A 123 -50.93 -21.63 4.98
N PRO A 124 -51.61 -22.79 4.90
CA PRO A 124 -52.20 -23.29 3.67
C PRO A 124 -53.09 -22.24 2.99
N ASN A 125 -53.06 -22.19 1.66
CA ASN A 125 -53.81 -21.23 0.81
C ASN A 125 -53.39 -19.75 0.91
N THR A 126 -52.32 -19.42 1.63
CA THR A 126 -51.73 -18.07 1.60
C THR A 126 -51.23 -17.71 0.20
N VAL A 127 -50.70 -18.69 -0.54
CA VAL A 127 -50.19 -18.52 -1.91
C VAL A 127 -51.16 -19.12 -2.92
N ARG A 128 -51.50 -18.33 -3.94
CA ARG A 128 -52.33 -18.71 -5.08
C ARG A 128 -51.46 -18.80 -6.34
N TRP A 129 -51.22 -20.02 -6.78
CA TRP A 129 -50.38 -20.35 -7.95
C TRP A 129 -51.14 -20.21 -9.28
N GLY A 130 -50.42 -19.90 -10.36
CA GLY A 130 -50.98 -19.69 -11.69
C GLY A 130 -51.65 -18.32 -11.90
N TYR A 131 -51.53 -17.41 -10.93
CA TYR A 131 -52.10 -16.06 -10.98
C TYR A 131 -51.10 -15.06 -11.55
N LYS A 132 -50.81 -15.17 -12.84
CA LYS A 132 -49.91 -14.24 -13.53
C LYS A 132 -50.58 -12.87 -13.70
N LEU A 133 -50.10 -11.87 -12.97
CA LEU A 133 -50.59 -10.49 -13.10
C LEU A 133 -50.35 -9.95 -14.51
N SER A 134 -51.41 -9.42 -15.13
CA SER A 134 -51.35 -8.70 -16.40
C SER A 134 -51.10 -7.21 -16.17
N ARG A 135 -51.93 -6.59 -15.32
CA ARG A 135 -51.85 -5.17 -14.92
C ARG A 135 -52.64 -4.92 -13.64
N VAL A 136 -52.38 -3.78 -13.02
CA VAL A 136 -53.21 -3.21 -11.95
C VAL A 136 -54.03 -2.07 -12.55
N GLU A 137 -55.32 -2.02 -12.25
CA GLU A 137 -56.24 -0.98 -12.72
C GLU A 137 -56.88 -0.22 -11.56
N GLU A 138 -57.20 1.04 -11.83
CA GLU A 138 -57.98 1.88 -10.93
C GLU A 138 -59.48 1.71 -11.22
N CYS A 139 -60.29 1.60 -10.18
CA CYS A 139 -61.75 1.52 -10.27
C CYS A 139 -62.42 2.43 -9.23
N SER A 140 -63.74 2.54 -9.27
CA SER A 140 -64.52 3.40 -8.37
C SER A 140 -64.41 3.05 -6.88
N THR A 141 -63.85 1.88 -6.54
CA THR A 141 -63.73 1.37 -5.16
C THR A 141 -62.27 1.16 -4.73
N GLY A 142 -61.28 1.61 -5.51
CA GLY A 142 -59.85 1.47 -5.21
C GLY A 142 -59.06 0.82 -6.36
N LEU A 143 -58.08 -0.01 -6.02
CA LEU A 143 -57.24 -0.72 -7.00
C LEU A 143 -57.68 -2.19 -7.15
N ARG A 144 -57.59 -2.71 -8.37
CA ARG A 144 -57.89 -4.12 -8.69
C ARG A 144 -56.80 -4.76 -9.55
N LEU A 145 -56.61 -6.06 -9.37
CA LEU A 145 -55.65 -6.88 -10.12
C LEU A 145 -56.36 -7.53 -11.30
N ILE A 146 -55.77 -7.40 -12.49
CA ILE A 146 -56.21 -8.12 -13.69
C ILE A 146 -55.22 -9.25 -13.96
N VAL A 147 -55.69 -10.49 -13.88
CA VAL A 147 -54.89 -11.69 -14.06
C VAL A 147 -54.94 -12.11 -15.54
N ALA A 148 -53.87 -12.72 -16.04
CA ALA A 148 -53.73 -13.08 -17.46
C ALA A 148 -54.81 -14.08 -17.95
N ASN A 149 -55.43 -14.84 -17.05
CA ASN A 149 -56.54 -15.75 -17.35
C ASN A 149 -57.92 -15.06 -17.41
N GLY A 150 -57.99 -13.75 -17.17
CA GLY A 150 -59.22 -12.95 -17.17
C GLY A 150 -59.82 -12.69 -15.79
N ASP A 151 -59.27 -13.28 -14.72
CA ASP A 151 -59.77 -13.05 -13.36
C ASP A 151 -59.53 -11.59 -12.92
N VAL A 152 -60.50 -11.05 -12.20
CA VAL A 152 -60.46 -9.72 -11.59
C VAL A 152 -60.51 -9.88 -10.08
N LEU A 153 -59.51 -9.36 -9.38
CA LEU A 153 -59.39 -9.48 -7.93
C LEU A 153 -59.36 -8.08 -7.29
N ASP A 154 -60.24 -7.83 -6.33
CA ASP A 154 -60.43 -6.52 -5.70
C ASP A 154 -60.58 -6.59 -4.17
N GLY A 155 -60.81 -5.42 -3.57
CA GLY A 155 -61.02 -5.25 -2.14
C GLY A 155 -59.73 -5.47 -1.33
N PHE A 156 -58.60 -4.97 -1.82
CA PHE A 156 -57.34 -4.92 -1.08
C PHE A 156 -57.07 -3.49 -0.64
N ASP A 157 -56.62 -3.33 0.60
CA ASP A 157 -56.23 -2.02 1.15
C ASP A 157 -54.81 -1.64 0.70
N LEU A 158 -53.98 -2.64 0.37
CA LEU A 158 -52.63 -2.46 -0.15
C LEU A 158 -52.25 -3.58 -1.12
N ILE A 159 -51.68 -3.21 -2.27
CA ILE A 159 -51.05 -4.11 -3.24
C ILE A 159 -49.53 -3.89 -3.16
N VAL A 160 -48.77 -4.95 -2.91
CA VAL A 160 -47.30 -4.91 -2.86
C VAL A 160 -46.72 -5.71 -4.02
N GLY A 161 -46.03 -5.02 -4.93
CA GLY A 161 -45.35 -5.66 -6.05
C GLY A 161 -44.04 -6.31 -5.62
N CYS A 162 -43.96 -7.63 -5.73
CA CYS A 162 -42.76 -8.46 -5.51
C CYS A 162 -42.46 -9.32 -6.77
N ASP A 163 -42.97 -8.91 -7.93
CA ASP A 163 -43.04 -9.69 -9.18
C ASP A 163 -41.80 -9.53 -10.07
N GLY A 164 -40.68 -9.17 -9.44
CA GLY A 164 -39.35 -9.15 -10.02
C GLY A 164 -39.07 -7.95 -10.94
N ALA A 165 -37.94 -8.04 -11.65
CA ALA A 165 -37.36 -6.95 -12.44
C ALA A 165 -38.36 -6.27 -13.38
N PHE A 166 -39.24 -7.03 -14.05
CA PHE A 166 -40.21 -6.52 -15.03
C PHE A 166 -41.64 -6.42 -14.47
N SER A 167 -41.74 -6.00 -13.20
CA SER A 167 -42.98 -5.85 -12.44
C SER A 167 -44.10 -5.17 -13.23
N LYS A 168 -45.30 -5.78 -13.20
CA LYS A 168 -46.54 -5.18 -13.71
C LYS A 168 -47.15 -4.23 -12.71
N THR A 169 -46.87 -4.42 -11.42
CA THR A 169 -47.28 -3.51 -10.35
C THR A 169 -46.56 -2.16 -10.48
N ARG A 170 -45.27 -2.17 -10.80
CA ARG A 170 -44.47 -0.93 -10.95
C ARG A 170 -45.00 0.01 -12.03
N ASN A 171 -45.62 -0.51 -13.09
CA ASN A 171 -46.18 0.30 -14.17
C ASN A 171 -47.29 1.26 -13.71
N LEU A 172 -47.89 1.04 -12.53
CA LEU A 172 -48.89 1.93 -11.94
C LEU A 172 -48.26 3.14 -11.22
N LEU A 173 -47.00 3.01 -10.81
CA LEU A 173 -46.24 4.00 -10.06
C LEU A 173 -45.29 4.82 -10.94
N THR A 174 -44.76 4.21 -12.00
CA THR A 174 -43.79 4.83 -12.89
C THR A 174 -43.78 4.19 -14.28
N SER A 175 -43.32 4.95 -15.28
CA SER A 175 -43.00 4.43 -16.61
C SER A 175 -41.56 3.89 -16.73
N GLU A 176 -40.74 4.04 -15.69
CA GLU A 176 -39.33 3.62 -15.71
C GLU A 176 -39.20 2.10 -15.86
N LYS A 177 -38.32 1.69 -16.77
CA LYS A 177 -38.04 0.28 -17.05
C LYS A 177 -36.58 -0.04 -16.74
N PRO A 178 -36.27 -1.26 -16.27
CA PRO A 178 -34.89 -1.70 -16.14
C PRO A 178 -34.21 -1.67 -17.51
N HIS A 179 -33.00 -1.13 -17.56
CA HIS A 179 -32.16 -1.15 -18.76
C HIS A 179 -31.17 -2.30 -18.70
N TYR A 180 -30.76 -2.77 -19.88
CA TYR A 180 -29.74 -3.81 -19.99
C TYR A 180 -28.39 -3.27 -19.50
N SER A 181 -27.70 -4.03 -18.64
CA SER A 181 -26.45 -3.58 -18.02
C SER A 181 -25.22 -3.69 -18.93
N GLY A 182 -25.40 -4.23 -20.15
CA GLY A 182 -24.31 -4.56 -21.07
C GLY A 182 -23.69 -5.94 -20.83
N LEU A 183 -24.22 -6.70 -19.85
CA LEU A 183 -23.69 -8.00 -19.44
C LEU A 183 -24.71 -9.12 -19.66
N GLY A 184 -24.25 -10.18 -20.31
CA GLY A 184 -24.99 -11.42 -20.54
C GLY A 184 -24.09 -12.64 -20.34
N GLY A 185 -24.69 -13.80 -20.09
CA GLY A 185 -23.90 -15.02 -19.97
C GLY A 185 -24.70 -16.24 -19.56
N TRP A 186 -24.00 -17.33 -19.28
CA TRP A 186 -24.59 -18.64 -18.98
C TRP A 186 -24.41 -19.03 -17.53
N THR A 187 -25.42 -19.69 -17.00
CA THR A 187 -25.34 -20.49 -15.77
C THR A 187 -25.39 -21.96 -16.13
N MET A 188 -24.64 -22.82 -15.44
CA MET A 188 -24.53 -24.25 -15.71
C MET A 188 -24.30 -25.03 -14.39
N LEU A 189 -24.43 -26.36 -14.43
CA LEU A 189 -24.29 -27.23 -13.27
C LEU A 189 -23.38 -28.44 -13.55
N ILE A 190 -22.51 -28.74 -12.58
CA ILE A 190 -21.73 -29.97 -12.48
C ILE A 190 -22.36 -30.84 -11.37
N PRO A 191 -23.14 -31.87 -11.71
CA PRO A 191 -23.68 -32.80 -10.72
C PRO A 191 -22.58 -33.73 -10.19
N ASN A 192 -22.68 -34.15 -8.92
CA ASN A 192 -21.76 -35.09 -8.29
C ASN A 192 -20.27 -34.67 -8.43
N ALA A 193 -19.99 -33.39 -8.16
CA ALA A 193 -18.76 -32.74 -8.58
C ALA A 193 -17.50 -33.31 -7.92
N GLU A 194 -17.60 -33.88 -6.71
CA GLU A 194 -16.47 -34.58 -6.06
C GLU A 194 -15.91 -35.69 -6.96
N HIS A 195 -16.78 -36.42 -7.68
CA HIS A 195 -16.39 -37.52 -8.53
C HIS A 195 -16.24 -37.12 -10.01
N THR A 196 -17.08 -36.20 -10.50
CA THR A 196 -17.10 -35.83 -11.93
C THR A 196 -16.11 -34.72 -12.27
N ALA A 197 -15.74 -33.88 -11.30
CA ALA A 197 -14.82 -32.75 -11.44
C ALA A 197 -13.97 -32.54 -10.15
N PRO A 198 -13.18 -33.55 -9.71
CA PRO A 198 -12.49 -33.53 -8.41
C PRO A 198 -11.55 -32.34 -8.23
N GLU A 199 -10.91 -31.86 -9.30
CA GLU A 199 -10.00 -30.71 -9.21
C GLU A 199 -10.77 -29.38 -9.07
N VAL A 200 -11.89 -29.22 -9.78
CA VAL A 200 -12.80 -28.08 -9.60
C VAL A 200 -13.40 -28.11 -8.18
N TYR A 201 -13.78 -29.29 -7.70
CA TYR A 201 -14.30 -29.50 -6.35
C TYR A 201 -13.29 -29.08 -5.27
N LYS A 202 -12.02 -29.46 -5.41
CA LYS A 202 -10.93 -29.00 -4.53
C LYS A 202 -10.69 -27.50 -4.63
N LEU A 203 -10.75 -26.93 -5.83
CA LEU A 203 -10.53 -25.50 -6.05
C LEU A 203 -11.59 -24.65 -5.32
N VAL A 204 -12.86 -25.08 -5.38
CA VAL A 204 -13.97 -24.38 -4.72
C VAL A 204 -13.95 -24.53 -3.20
N ASN A 205 -13.45 -25.66 -2.70
CA ASN A 205 -13.21 -25.90 -1.28
C ASN A 205 -14.41 -25.51 -0.38
N ARG A 206 -15.58 -26.10 -0.65
CA ARG A 206 -16.84 -25.90 0.09
C ARG A 206 -17.55 -24.57 -0.12
N GLY A 207 -16.89 -23.57 -0.70
CA GLY A 207 -17.43 -22.21 -0.82
C GLY A 207 -17.58 -21.72 -2.26
N SER A 208 -16.95 -20.58 -2.58
CA SER A 208 -17.08 -19.90 -3.87
C SER A 208 -15.75 -19.39 -4.42
N VAL A 209 -15.55 -19.54 -5.73
CA VAL A 209 -14.47 -18.91 -6.50
C VAL A 209 -15.07 -17.86 -7.42
N PHE A 210 -14.56 -16.64 -7.39
CA PHE A 210 -14.90 -15.58 -8.34
C PHE A 210 -13.65 -15.12 -9.08
N ALA A 211 -13.56 -15.49 -10.35
CA ALA A 211 -12.49 -15.07 -11.23
C ALA A 211 -12.94 -13.90 -12.11
N TYR A 212 -12.11 -12.87 -12.25
CA TYR A 212 -12.39 -11.68 -13.06
C TYR A 212 -11.20 -11.37 -13.96
N SER A 213 -11.42 -11.06 -15.24
CA SER A 213 -10.42 -10.49 -16.15
C SER A 213 -11.08 -10.02 -17.45
N ASP A 214 -10.53 -9.00 -18.10
CA ASP A 214 -10.87 -8.62 -19.48
C ASP A 214 -12.38 -8.42 -19.72
N GLY A 215 -13.06 -7.80 -18.75
CA GLY A 215 -14.50 -7.55 -18.75
C GLY A 215 -15.37 -8.81 -18.66
N LYS A 216 -14.83 -9.90 -18.12
CA LYS A 216 -15.49 -11.18 -17.93
C LYS A 216 -15.36 -11.64 -16.49
N THR A 217 -16.33 -12.42 -16.04
CA THR A 217 -16.27 -13.12 -14.77
C THR A 217 -16.71 -14.57 -14.90
N LEU A 218 -16.06 -15.44 -14.12
CA LEU A 218 -16.46 -16.82 -13.89
C LEU A 218 -16.64 -17.00 -12.38
N ALA A 219 -17.85 -17.34 -11.94
CA ALA A 219 -18.15 -17.70 -10.57
C ALA A 219 -18.47 -19.19 -10.47
N ILE A 220 -17.82 -19.87 -9.52
CA ILE A 220 -17.90 -21.32 -9.32
C ILE A 220 -18.25 -21.54 -7.84
N GLN A 221 -19.43 -22.07 -7.56
CA GLN A 221 -19.96 -22.17 -6.19
C GLN A 221 -20.40 -23.60 -5.88
N GLN A 222 -20.10 -24.08 -4.67
CA GLN A 222 -20.53 -25.41 -4.24
C GLN A 222 -21.88 -25.35 -3.51
N LEU A 223 -22.85 -26.14 -3.97
CA LEU A 223 -24.21 -26.26 -3.41
C LEU A 223 -24.26 -27.27 -2.25
N SER A 224 -25.38 -27.29 -1.51
CA SER A 224 -25.54 -28.14 -0.32
C SER A 224 -25.58 -29.64 -0.65
N ASP A 225 -25.97 -29.98 -1.87
CA ASP A 225 -25.94 -31.33 -2.44
C ASP A 225 -24.60 -31.71 -3.08
N GLU A 226 -23.55 -30.93 -2.82
CA GLU A 226 -22.18 -31.09 -3.33
C GLU A 226 -22.03 -30.92 -4.85
N SER A 227 -23.09 -30.53 -5.55
CA SER A 227 -22.97 -30.08 -6.94
C SER A 227 -22.26 -28.72 -7.04
N ILE A 228 -21.69 -28.42 -8.21
CA ILE A 228 -21.03 -27.13 -8.47
C ILE A 228 -21.86 -26.33 -9.47
N TYR A 229 -22.27 -25.14 -9.04
CA TYR A 229 -22.94 -24.15 -9.85
C TYR A 229 -21.91 -23.22 -10.50
N VAL A 230 -21.91 -23.16 -11.82
CA VAL A 230 -20.96 -22.35 -12.61
C VAL A 230 -21.72 -21.23 -13.30
N SER A 231 -21.24 -20.00 -13.19
CA SER A 231 -21.81 -18.87 -13.93
C SER A 231 -20.74 -18.03 -14.58
N TYR A 232 -20.95 -17.73 -15.85
CA TYR A 232 -20.13 -16.83 -16.64
C TYR A 232 -20.95 -15.59 -16.98
N TYR A 233 -20.33 -14.41 -16.88
CA TYR A 233 -20.87 -13.18 -17.45
C TYR A 233 -19.79 -12.40 -18.17
N GLY A 234 -20.13 -11.86 -19.34
CA GLY A 234 -19.26 -11.00 -20.14
C GLY A 234 -20.07 -9.96 -20.92
N GLN A 235 -19.38 -9.11 -21.66
CA GLN A 235 -20.02 -8.13 -22.52
C GLN A 235 -20.60 -8.79 -23.77
N HIS A 236 -21.92 -8.68 -23.95
CA HIS A 236 -22.64 -9.22 -25.10
C HIS A 236 -23.73 -8.25 -25.56
N PRO A 237 -24.15 -8.27 -26.84
CA PRO A 237 -25.36 -7.59 -27.27
C PRO A 237 -26.59 -8.11 -26.51
N GLU A 238 -27.56 -7.23 -26.25
CA GLU A 238 -28.81 -7.59 -25.57
C GLU A 238 -29.57 -8.69 -26.33
N ASP A 239 -29.48 -8.70 -27.66
CA ASP A 239 -30.11 -9.64 -28.58
C ASP A 239 -29.25 -10.88 -28.89
N PHE A 240 -28.25 -11.18 -28.06
CA PHE A 240 -27.32 -12.29 -28.29
C PHE A 240 -28.03 -13.63 -28.53
N THR A 241 -29.08 -13.94 -27.77
CA THR A 241 -29.83 -15.20 -27.89
C THR A 241 -30.58 -15.34 -29.22
N GLN A 242 -30.87 -14.22 -29.90
CA GLN A 242 -31.44 -14.22 -31.24
C GLN A 242 -30.36 -14.32 -32.33
N THR A 243 -29.14 -13.86 -32.05
CA THR A 243 -28.06 -13.74 -33.05
C THR A 243 -27.00 -14.85 -32.98
N CYS A 244 -26.93 -15.62 -31.90
CA CYS A 244 -25.82 -16.57 -31.67
C CYS A 244 -25.82 -17.81 -32.57
N GLY A 245 -26.91 -18.07 -33.31
CA GLY A 245 -26.98 -19.15 -34.30
C GLY A 245 -27.22 -20.55 -33.73
N PHE A 246 -27.49 -20.68 -32.43
CA PHE A 246 -27.89 -21.91 -31.74
C PHE A 246 -28.86 -21.60 -30.60
N ASP A 247 -29.48 -22.61 -30.00
CA ASP A 247 -30.34 -22.40 -28.83
C ASP A 247 -29.50 -22.17 -27.56
N ALA A 248 -29.26 -20.91 -27.24
CA ALA A 248 -28.50 -20.51 -26.05
C ALA A 248 -29.12 -20.96 -24.71
N GLN A 249 -30.38 -21.44 -24.70
CA GLN A 249 -31.07 -21.91 -23.50
C GLN A 249 -30.95 -23.42 -23.26
N SER A 250 -30.50 -24.21 -24.24
CA SER A 250 -30.47 -25.67 -24.10
C SER A 250 -29.24 -26.35 -24.70
N ASP A 251 -28.57 -25.74 -25.67
CA ASP A 251 -27.39 -26.33 -26.32
C ASP A 251 -26.09 -25.99 -25.58
N ILE A 252 -25.76 -26.86 -24.61
CA ILE A 252 -24.58 -26.71 -23.75
C ILE A 252 -23.26 -26.82 -24.51
N GLU A 253 -23.16 -27.65 -25.55
CA GLU A 253 -21.92 -27.88 -26.27
C GLU A 253 -21.56 -26.69 -27.20
N SER A 254 -22.57 -26.08 -27.82
CA SER A 254 -22.39 -24.81 -28.54
C SER A 254 -21.99 -23.68 -27.60
N ALA A 255 -22.62 -23.58 -26.42
CA ALA A 255 -22.25 -22.58 -25.41
C ALA A 255 -20.82 -22.76 -24.89
N LYS A 256 -20.41 -23.99 -24.56
CA LYS A 256 -19.02 -24.31 -24.19
C LYS A 256 -18.04 -23.92 -25.29
N THR A 257 -18.42 -24.12 -26.56
CA THR A 257 -17.58 -23.71 -27.69
C THR A 257 -17.38 -22.19 -27.76
N VAL A 258 -18.43 -21.40 -27.49
CA VAL A 258 -18.30 -19.94 -27.37
C VAL A 258 -17.41 -19.56 -26.17
N LEU A 259 -17.61 -20.21 -25.03
CA LEU A 259 -16.85 -19.94 -23.81
C LEU A 259 -15.36 -20.29 -23.94
N ARG A 260 -15.03 -21.45 -24.53
CA ARG A 260 -13.65 -21.85 -24.83
C ARG A 260 -12.92 -20.80 -25.64
N LYS A 261 -13.59 -20.22 -26.65
CA LYS A 261 -13.02 -19.14 -27.45
C LYS A 261 -12.86 -17.85 -26.65
N SER A 262 -13.88 -17.49 -25.85
CA SER A 262 -13.90 -16.26 -25.05
C SER A 262 -12.87 -16.25 -23.92
N LEU A 263 -12.53 -17.43 -23.39
CA LEU A 263 -11.69 -17.63 -22.22
C LEU A 263 -10.41 -18.44 -22.54
N HIS A 264 -10.00 -18.50 -23.81
CA HIS A 264 -8.90 -19.36 -24.27
C HIS A 264 -7.55 -19.11 -23.57
N ASP A 265 -7.35 -17.92 -23.01
CA ASP A 265 -6.14 -17.50 -22.29
C ASP A 265 -6.28 -17.60 -20.76
N TRP A 266 -7.39 -18.15 -20.27
CA TRP A 266 -7.61 -18.43 -18.86
C TRP A 266 -7.01 -19.78 -18.46
N ARG A 267 -6.64 -19.90 -17.19
CA ARG A 267 -6.03 -21.13 -16.65
C ARG A 267 -6.93 -22.36 -16.88
N PRO A 268 -6.35 -23.51 -17.27
CA PRO A 268 -7.11 -24.74 -17.50
C PRO A 268 -7.98 -25.15 -16.32
N GLU A 269 -7.54 -24.89 -15.09
CA GLU A 269 -8.29 -25.21 -13.87
C GLU A 269 -9.62 -24.44 -13.75
N LEU A 270 -9.68 -23.21 -14.26
CA LEU A 270 -10.92 -22.43 -14.34
C LEU A 270 -11.80 -22.90 -15.50
N LEU A 271 -11.18 -23.25 -16.64
CA LEU A 271 -11.89 -23.76 -17.81
C LEU A 271 -12.49 -25.15 -17.55
N ASP A 272 -11.87 -25.97 -16.71
CA ASP A 272 -12.38 -27.30 -16.36
C ASP A 272 -13.78 -27.21 -15.74
N ALA A 273 -14.09 -26.15 -14.97
CA ALA A 273 -15.44 -25.93 -14.45
C ALA A 273 -16.50 -25.80 -15.56
N ILE A 274 -16.13 -25.19 -16.69
CA ILE A 274 -17.01 -25.05 -17.85
C ILE A 274 -17.12 -26.40 -18.59
N GLU A 275 -15.99 -27.07 -18.82
CA GLU A 275 -15.96 -28.33 -19.57
C GLU A 275 -16.72 -29.46 -18.86
N LYS A 276 -16.61 -29.52 -17.53
CA LYS A 276 -17.27 -30.52 -16.68
C LYS A 276 -18.75 -30.24 -16.43
N ALA A 277 -19.24 -29.05 -16.74
CA ALA A 277 -20.66 -28.76 -16.63
C ALA A 277 -21.44 -29.57 -17.67
N THR A 278 -22.50 -30.26 -17.24
CA THR A 278 -23.25 -31.19 -18.11
C THR A 278 -24.72 -30.86 -18.20
N THR A 279 -25.24 -30.05 -17.28
CA THR A 279 -26.68 -29.74 -17.20
C THR A 279 -26.90 -28.29 -16.77
N GLY A 280 -28.17 -27.87 -16.68
CA GLY A 280 -28.54 -26.60 -16.07
C GLY A 280 -28.14 -25.36 -16.87
N ILE A 281 -27.87 -25.51 -18.17
CA ILE A 281 -27.52 -24.38 -19.02
C ILE A 281 -28.69 -23.42 -19.16
N VAL A 282 -28.48 -22.15 -18.82
CA VAL A 282 -29.47 -21.11 -19.05
C VAL A 282 -28.78 -19.77 -19.34
N TRP A 283 -29.22 -19.07 -20.39
CA TRP A 283 -28.73 -17.72 -20.68
C TRP A 283 -29.47 -16.67 -19.83
N ARG A 284 -28.72 -15.69 -19.33
CA ARG A 284 -29.21 -14.58 -18.50
C ARG A 284 -28.65 -13.25 -18.99
N ASN A 285 -29.55 -12.34 -19.37
CA ASN A 285 -29.25 -10.92 -19.48
C ASN A 285 -29.40 -10.26 -18.11
N LEU A 286 -28.43 -9.45 -17.72
CA LEU A 286 -28.49 -8.70 -16.47
C LEU A 286 -29.10 -7.32 -16.72
N TYR A 287 -30.18 -7.01 -16.02
CA TYR A 287 -30.87 -5.73 -16.07
C TYR A 287 -30.77 -5.00 -14.73
N GLN A 288 -30.86 -3.68 -14.77
CA GLN A 288 -30.82 -2.84 -13.57
C GLN A 288 -31.72 -1.61 -13.74
N LEU A 289 -32.22 -1.06 -12.64
CA LEU A 289 -32.82 0.27 -12.62
C LEU A 289 -31.75 1.35 -12.42
N PRO A 290 -31.99 2.60 -12.84
CA PRO A 290 -31.07 3.70 -12.57
C PRO A 290 -30.80 3.88 -11.08
N VAL A 291 -29.54 4.13 -10.73
CA VAL A 291 -29.13 4.42 -9.36
C VAL A 291 -29.82 5.71 -8.90
N GLY A 292 -30.49 5.66 -7.74
CA GLY A 292 -31.21 6.83 -7.21
C GLY A 292 -32.64 6.97 -7.72
N PHE A 293 -33.14 6.01 -8.51
CA PHE A 293 -34.51 5.98 -8.99
C PHE A 293 -35.54 5.99 -7.84
N THR A 294 -36.59 6.79 -7.98
CA THR A 294 -37.73 6.89 -7.06
C THR A 294 -39.04 7.00 -7.85
N TRP A 295 -40.18 6.81 -7.17
CA TRP A 295 -41.50 7.06 -7.73
C TRP A 295 -42.34 7.94 -6.80
N PRO A 296 -43.33 8.68 -7.32
CA PRO A 296 -44.30 9.39 -6.48
C PRO A 296 -45.12 8.42 -5.64
N HIS A 297 -45.33 8.75 -4.37
CA HIS A 297 -46.19 7.95 -3.50
C HIS A 297 -47.62 7.86 -4.07
N ARG A 298 -48.20 6.66 -4.01
CA ARG A 298 -49.59 6.42 -4.39
C ARG A 298 -50.28 5.55 -3.33
N PRO A 299 -51.35 6.03 -2.69
CA PRO A 299 -52.11 5.23 -1.73
C PRO A 299 -52.59 3.90 -2.34
N GLY A 300 -52.51 2.83 -1.55
CA GLY A 300 -52.99 1.49 -1.93
C GLY A 300 -52.03 0.64 -2.75
N VAL A 301 -50.85 1.14 -3.15
CA VAL A 301 -49.85 0.33 -3.88
C VAL A 301 -48.41 0.70 -3.52
N THR A 302 -47.52 -0.28 -3.43
CA THR A 302 -46.07 -0.07 -3.32
C THR A 302 -45.28 -1.26 -3.89
N LEU A 303 -43.94 -1.22 -3.82
CA LEU A 303 -43.04 -2.22 -4.41
C LEU A 303 -41.97 -2.66 -3.42
N LEU A 304 -41.51 -3.90 -3.56
CA LEU A 304 -40.46 -4.50 -2.73
C LEU A 304 -39.50 -5.36 -3.58
N GLY A 305 -38.22 -5.39 -3.19
CA GLY A 305 -37.18 -6.22 -3.82
C GLY A 305 -36.92 -5.82 -5.27
N ASP A 306 -36.66 -6.79 -6.14
CA ASP A 306 -36.35 -6.52 -7.56
C ASP A 306 -37.46 -5.76 -8.31
N ALA A 307 -38.71 -5.81 -7.83
CA ALA A 307 -39.77 -4.97 -8.37
C ALA A 307 -39.54 -3.49 -8.08
N ALA A 308 -38.97 -3.15 -6.92
CA ALA A 308 -38.62 -1.80 -6.51
C ALA A 308 -37.28 -1.33 -7.08
N HIS A 309 -36.24 -2.18 -7.01
CA HIS A 309 -34.85 -1.72 -7.16
C HIS A 309 -33.91 -2.76 -7.79
N VAL A 310 -34.37 -3.57 -8.74
CA VAL A 310 -33.52 -4.55 -9.46
C VAL A 310 -32.15 -3.96 -9.82
N MET A 311 -31.11 -4.72 -9.50
CA MET A 311 -29.72 -4.32 -9.63
C MET A 311 -28.85 -5.53 -9.97
N THR A 312 -27.63 -5.31 -10.47
CA THR A 312 -26.72 -6.41 -10.81
C THR A 312 -26.26 -7.18 -9.55
N PRO A 313 -25.80 -8.44 -9.67
CA PRO A 313 -25.49 -9.28 -8.50
C PRO A 313 -24.07 -9.09 -7.92
N PHE A 314 -23.22 -8.23 -8.49
CA PHE A 314 -21.78 -8.20 -8.19
C PHE A 314 -21.39 -7.76 -6.77
N ALA A 315 -22.32 -7.22 -5.98
CA ALA A 315 -22.13 -6.93 -4.56
C ALA A 315 -22.72 -8.00 -3.61
N GLY A 316 -23.48 -8.98 -4.11
CA GLY A 316 -24.08 -10.06 -3.29
C GLY A 316 -25.23 -9.64 -2.35
N ILE A 317 -25.79 -8.43 -2.49
CA ILE A 317 -26.70 -7.86 -1.47
C ILE A 317 -28.20 -7.87 -1.81
N GLY A 318 -28.61 -8.29 -3.01
CA GLY A 318 -29.99 -8.11 -3.48
C GLY A 318 -31.06 -8.69 -2.56
N VAL A 319 -30.91 -9.95 -2.13
CA VAL A 319 -31.90 -10.60 -1.23
C VAL A 319 -31.93 -9.96 0.16
N ASN A 320 -30.76 -9.53 0.66
CA ASN A 320 -30.64 -8.83 1.95
C ASN A 320 -31.39 -7.49 1.92
N THR A 321 -31.27 -6.74 0.81
CA THR A 321 -32.05 -5.51 0.62
C THR A 321 -33.54 -5.81 0.59
N ALA A 322 -33.99 -6.81 -0.17
CA ALA A 322 -35.41 -7.20 -0.20
C ALA A 322 -35.98 -7.64 1.17
N PHE A 323 -35.17 -8.29 2.00
CA PHE A 323 -35.57 -8.68 3.37
C PHE A 323 -35.68 -7.47 4.29
N ASN A 324 -34.77 -6.50 4.15
CA ASN A 324 -34.85 -5.24 4.86
C ASN A 324 -36.09 -4.44 4.45
N ASP A 325 -36.42 -4.38 3.15
CA ASP A 325 -37.67 -3.79 2.67
C ASP A 325 -38.87 -4.39 3.40
N ALA A 326 -38.93 -5.72 3.52
CA ALA A 326 -40.04 -6.44 4.14
C ALA A 326 -40.18 -6.10 5.63
N MET A 327 -39.06 -6.01 6.35
CA MET A 327 -39.03 -5.60 7.76
C MET A 327 -39.53 -4.17 7.93
N VAL A 328 -39.03 -3.23 7.13
CA VAL A 328 -39.40 -1.81 7.23
C VAL A 328 -40.87 -1.60 6.87
N LEU A 329 -41.37 -2.26 5.82
CA LEU A 329 -42.78 -2.21 5.45
C LEU A 329 -43.67 -2.79 6.55
N THR A 330 -43.30 -3.95 7.09
CA THR A 330 -44.05 -4.57 8.20
C THR A 330 -44.10 -3.65 9.42
N LYS A 331 -42.97 -3.04 9.80
CA LYS A 331 -42.91 -2.08 10.92
C LYS A 331 -43.92 -0.95 10.75
N HIS A 332 -44.03 -0.37 9.57
CA HIS A 332 -44.98 0.72 9.30
C HIS A 332 -46.43 0.26 9.27
N ILE A 333 -46.71 -0.95 8.76
CA ILE A 333 -48.06 -1.54 8.80
C ILE A 333 -48.50 -1.89 10.23
N VAL A 334 -47.58 -2.37 11.07
CA VAL A 334 -47.84 -2.60 12.50
C VAL A 334 -48.15 -1.28 13.20
N ALA A 335 -47.36 -0.23 12.95
CA ALA A 335 -47.60 1.09 13.52
C ALA A 335 -48.96 1.68 13.11
N TYR A 336 -49.38 1.47 11.86
CA TYR A 336 -50.73 1.79 11.40
C TYR A 336 -51.79 1.01 12.18
N SER A 337 -51.62 -0.31 12.29
CA SER A 337 -52.58 -1.19 12.96
C SER A 337 -52.74 -0.87 14.46
N SER A 338 -51.67 -0.43 15.12
CA SER A 338 -51.68 0.00 16.52
C SER A 338 -52.28 1.39 16.76
N SER A 339 -52.44 2.21 15.71
CA SER A 339 -52.97 3.58 15.83
C SER A 339 -54.49 3.66 15.98
N ASN A 340 -55.21 2.52 15.96
CA ASN A 340 -56.66 2.41 16.07
C ASN A 340 -57.46 3.39 15.18
N PRO A 341 -57.35 3.30 13.84
CA PRO A 341 -58.10 4.16 12.91
C PRO A 341 -59.60 3.82 12.80
N SER A 342 -60.22 3.31 13.88
CA SER A 342 -61.59 2.76 13.90
C SER A 342 -62.73 3.80 13.88
N ASP A 343 -62.45 5.05 13.53
CA ASP A 343 -63.49 6.08 13.38
C ASP A 343 -64.27 5.86 12.08
N GLU A 344 -65.59 5.74 12.20
CA GLU A 344 -66.52 5.73 11.06
C GLU A 344 -66.38 7.03 10.26
N GLY A 345 -65.76 6.96 9.07
CA GLY A 345 -65.57 8.10 8.17
C GLY A 345 -64.14 8.32 7.66
N VAL A 346 -63.14 7.58 8.17
CA VAL A 346 -61.74 7.68 7.72
C VAL A 346 -61.48 6.77 6.52
N ASP A 347 -60.98 7.35 5.42
CA ASP A 347 -60.48 6.62 4.25
C ASP A 347 -59.23 5.81 4.63
N GLN A 348 -59.44 4.51 4.86
CA GLN A 348 -58.42 3.59 5.35
C GLN A 348 -57.25 3.42 4.37
N VAL A 349 -57.49 3.53 3.06
CA VAL A 349 -56.44 3.41 2.03
C VAL A 349 -55.50 4.60 2.10
N ASN A 350 -56.04 5.81 2.27
CA ASN A 350 -55.25 7.02 2.44
C ASN A 350 -54.52 7.05 3.79
N ALA A 351 -55.18 6.60 4.87
CA ALA A 351 -54.55 6.52 6.20
C ALA A 351 -53.37 5.53 6.22
N LEU A 352 -53.55 4.33 5.62
CA LEU A 352 -52.47 3.37 5.43
C LEU A 352 -51.38 3.91 4.48
N GLY A 353 -51.78 4.66 3.45
CA GLY A 353 -50.89 5.33 2.50
C GLY A 353 -49.81 6.17 3.18
N GLN A 354 -50.15 6.94 4.21
CA GLN A 354 -49.17 7.75 4.97
C GLN A 354 -48.06 6.92 5.65
N TYR A 355 -48.35 5.67 6.02
CA TYR A 355 -47.35 4.77 6.59
C TYR A 355 -46.54 4.08 5.48
N VAL A 356 -47.18 3.77 4.36
CA VAL A 356 -46.51 3.24 3.16
C VAL A 356 -45.54 4.28 2.58
N GLU A 357 -45.88 5.56 2.56
CA GLU A 357 -44.99 6.64 2.12
C GLU A 357 -43.72 6.74 2.98
N LYS A 358 -43.85 6.53 4.30
CA LYS A 358 -42.70 6.46 5.22
C LYS A 358 -41.81 5.25 4.92
N TYR A 359 -42.44 4.10 4.64
CA TYR A 359 -41.72 2.92 4.15
C TYR A 359 -40.95 3.24 2.87
N GLU A 360 -41.60 3.81 1.85
CA GLU A 360 -40.97 4.12 0.57
C GLU A 360 -39.77 5.05 0.76
N THR A 361 -39.92 6.09 1.60
CA THR A 361 -38.85 7.03 1.93
C THR A 361 -37.64 6.35 2.60
N GLU A 362 -37.89 5.43 3.55
CA GLU A 362 -36.82 4.66 4.19
C GLU A 362 -36.20 3.64 3.23
N MET A 363 -37.02 2.98 2.42
CA MET A 363 -36.60 1.98 1.45
C MET A 363 -35.72 2.57 0.37
N PHE A 364 -36.09 3.73 -0.20
CA PHE A 364 -35.25 4.40 -1.18
C PHE A 364 -33.84 4.65 -0.66
N LYS A 365 -33.67 5.04 0.62
CA LYS A 365 -32.33 5.29 1.19
C LYS A 365 -31.44 4.05 1.15
N HIS A 366 -31.94 2.90 1.60
CA HIS A 366 -31.14 1.67 1.60
C HIS A 366 -31.02 1.05 0.20
N ALA A 367 -32.04 1.18 -0.65
CA ALA A 367 -32.04 0.67 -2.01
C ALA A 367 -31.03 1.42 -2.87
N HIS A 368 -30.98 2.76 -2.76
CA HIS A 368 -29.98 3.56 -3.47
C HIS A 368 -28.56 3.27 -3.03
N ALA A 369 -28.35 2.99 -1.73
CA ALA A 369 -27.05 2.58 -1.22
C ALA A 369 -26.62 1.24 -1.82
N ALA A 370 -27.55 0.28 -1.88
CA ALA A 370 -27.32 -1.04 -2.48
C ALA A 370 -27.05 -0.94 -4.00
N GLN A 371 -27.84 -0.14 -4.73
CA GLN A 371 -27.66 0.12 -6.17
C GLN A 371 -26.29 0.73 -6.46
N ARG A 372 -25.88 1.77 -5.73
CA ARG A 372 -24.54 2.37 -5.87
C ARG A 372 -23.44 1.35 -5.63
N ARG A 373 -23.60 0.54 -4.59
CA ARG A 373 -22.62 -0.46 -4.21
C ARG A 373 -22.43 -1.52 -5.28
N THR A 374 -23.51 -2.05 -5.85
CA THR A 374 -23.39 -3.05 -6.92
C THR A 374 -22.88 -2.45 -8.24
N GLU A 375 -23.30 -1.23 -8.57
CA GLU A 375 -22.83 -0.53 -9.78
C GLU A 375 -21.32 -0.26 -9.69
N GLY A 376 -20.86 0.19 -8.51
CA GLY A 376 -19.45 0.38 -8.21
C GLY A 376 -18.63 -0.91 -8.28
N ALA A 377 -19.12 -1.99 -7.66
CA ALA A 377 -18.46 -3.30 -7.70
C ALA A 377 -18.37 -3.85 -9.14
N LYS A 378 -19.45 -3.74 -9.92
CA LYS A 378 -19.50 -4.11 -11.34
C LYS A 378 -18.46 -3.34 -12.13
N ASN A 379 -18.44 -2.01 -12.00
CA ASN A 379 -17.55 -1.16 -12.78
C ASN A 379 -16.09 -1.41 -12.41
N ALA A 380 -15.79 -1.57 -11.12
CA ALA A 380 -14.46 -1.90 -10.64
C ALA A 380 -13.93 -3.21 -11.25
N MET A 381 -14.72 -4.28 -11.28
CA MET A 381 -14.20 -5.61 -11.67
C MET A 381 -14.36 -5.95 -13.15
N LEU A 382 -15.33 -5.36 -13.85
CA LEU A 382 -15.66 -5.71 -15.23
C LEU A 382 -15.43 -4.59 -16.24
N PHE A 383 -15.28 -3.34 -15.79
CA PHE A 383 -15.16 -2.21 -16.71
C PHE A 383 -13.92 -1.33 -16.46
N THR A 384 -13.17 -1.55 -15.37
CA THR A 384 -11.86 -0.91 -15.16
C THR A 384 -10.75 -1.65 -15.92
N PRO A 385 -9.96 -0.95 -16.76
CA PRO A 385 -8.82 -1.56 -17.44
C PRO A 385 -7.81 -2.17 -16.46
N GLY A 386 -7.43 -3.43 -16.68
CA GLY A 386 -6.51 -4.17 -15.82
C GLY A 386 -7.13 -4.73 -14.54
N ALA A 387 -8.46 -4.70 -14.39
CA ALA A 387 -9.14 -5.37 -13.28
C ALA A 387 -8.89 -6.90 -13.30
N PRO A 388 -8.73 -7.55 -12.14
CA PRO A 388 -8.84 -6.99 -10.79
C PRO A 388 -7.58 -6.28 -10.28
N ARG A 389 -6.41 -6.45 -10.93
CA ARG A 389 -5.13 -5.90 -10.47
C ARG A 389 -5.18 -4.39 -10.16
N THR A 390 -5.88 -3.61 -10.98
CA THR A 390 -5.95 -2.14 -10.86
C THR A 390 -7.13 -1.64 -10.01
N SER A 391 -8.01 -2.54 -9.55
CA SER A 391 -9.31 -2.15 -9.01
C SER A 391 -9.77 -2.97 -7.81
N ILE A 392 -9.00 -3.97 -7.39
CA ILE A 392 -9.36 -4.86 -6.28
C ILE A 392 -9.62 -4.08 -4.99
N GLU A 393 -8.81 -3.07 -4.68
CA GLU A 393 -9.00 -2.20 -3.51
C GLU A 393 -10.33 -1.44 -3.58
N THR A 394 -10.62 -0.84 -4.75
CA THR A 394 -11.88 -0.13 -4.98
C THR A 394 -13.07 -1.09 -4.84
N TRP A 395 -12.95 -2.31 -5.35
CA TRP A 395 -13.97 -3.35 -5.19
C TRP A 395 -14.14 -3.76 -3.73
N VAL A 396 -13.06 -3.95 -2.96
CA VAL A 396 -13.12 -4.26 -1.52
C VAL A 396 -13.81 -3.13 -0.74
N LEU A 397 -13.54 -1.87 -1.06
CA LEU A 397 -14.22 -0.71 -0.45
C LEU A 397 -15.73 -0.73 -0.73
N TRP A 398 -16.11 -0.97 -1.99
CA TRP A 398 -17.52 -1.18 -2.34
C TRP A 398 -18.13 -2.34 -1.55
N GLN A 399 -17.38 -3.44 -1.34
CA GLN A 399 -17.84 -4.57 -0.53
C GLN A 399 -17.88 -4.29 0.98
N ALA A 400 -17.11 -3.33 1.49
CA ALA A 400 -17.24 -2.87 2.88
C ALA A 400 -18.47 -1.97 3.08
N GLY A 401 -19.09 -1.48 2.00
CA GLY A 401 -20.20 -0.52 2.07
C GLY A 401 -19.77 0.94 2.03
N ASP A 402 -18.46 1.20 1.87
CA ASP A 402 -17.91 2.53 1.75
C ASP A 402 -18.02 3.01 0.30
N GLN A 403 -18.58 4.21 0.13
CA GLN A 403 -18.74 4.84 -1.18
C GLN A 403 -17.42 5.57 -1.55
N PRO A 404 -16.70 5.16 -2.60
CA PRO A 404 -15.69 6.02 -3.18
C PRO A 404 -16.36 7.25 -3.81
N PHE A 405 -15.80 8.43 -3.51
CA PHE A 405 -16.24 9.79 -3.82
C PHE A 405 -16.95 9.99 -5.18
N VAL A 406 -18.28 9.90 -5.22
CA VAL A 406 -19.10 10.38 -6.35
C VAL A 406 -20.40 10.99 -5.82
N ASN A 407 -20.42 12.31 -5.56
CA ASN A 407 -21.53 13.24 -5.82
C ASN A 407 -21.28 14.60 -5.17
N MET A 408 -20.72 15.53 -5.95
CA MET A 408 -20.87 16.96 -5.70
C MET A 408 -21.78 17.52 -6.79
N LYS A 409 -23.04 17.85 -6.48
CA LYS A 409 -23.80 18.88 -7.21
C LYS A 409 -24.98 19.46 -6.39
N LEU A 410 -24.99 20.80 -6.40
CA LEU A 410 -26.08 21.77 -6.20
C LEU A 410 -26.75 21.84 -4.81
N GLN A 411 -26.15 22.61 -3.89
CA GLN A 411 -26.80 23.69 -3.09
C GLN A 411 -25.89 24.21 -1.94
N TYR A 412 -24.63 24.60 -2.20
CA TYR A 412 -23.79 25.30 -1.21
C TYR A 412 -22.78 26.25 -1.88
N LEU A 413 -23.27 27.26 -2.59
CA LEU A 413 -22.44 28.13 -3.45
C LEU A 413 -21.76 29.31 -2.74
N SER A 414 -21.64 29.30 -1.40
CA SER A 414 -20.95 30.38 -0.66
C SER A 414 -19.81 29.93 0.27
N LEU A 415 -19.55 28.62 0.43
CA LEU A 415 -18.45 28.10 1.28
C LEU A 415 -17.49 27.11 0.57
N LEU A 416 -17.84 26.64 -0.63
CA LEU A 416 -17.05 25.68 -1.41
C LEU A 416 -15.63 26.12 -1.82
N PRO A 417 -15.31 27.39 -2.14
CA PRO A 417 -13.95 27.73 -2.53
C PRO A 417 -12.98 27.57 -1.35
N LEU A 418 -13.38 27.88 -0.11
CA LEU A 418 -12.48 27.80 1.05
C LEU A 418 -12.17 26.35 1.44
N ALA A 419 -13.18 25.46 1.46
CA ALA A 419 -12.97 24.06 1.81
C ALA A 419 -12.18 23.28 0.74
N SER A 420 -12.45 23.52 -0.54
CA SER A 420 -11.70 22.89 -1.65
C SER A 420 -10.24 23.36 -1.73
N ILE A 421 -10.00 24.67 -1.53
CA ILE A 421 -8.64 25.21 -1.46
C ILE A 421 -7.89 24.64 -0.25
N ALA A 422 -8.54 24.56 0.92
CA ALA A 422 -7.93 23.97 2.11
C ALA A 422 -7.54 22.50 1.87
N SER A 423 -8.47 21.64 1.42
CA SER A 423 -8.17 20.24 1.10
C SER A 423 -7.06 20.07 0.06
N ALA A 424 -7.04 20.91 -0.98
CA ALA A 424 -5.97 20.90 -1.97
C ALA A 424 -4.60 21.27 -1.37
N SER A 425 -4.55 22.22 -0.43
CA SER A 425 -3.30 22.60 0.24
C SER A 425 -2.78 21.58 1.27
N TRP A 426 -3.65 20.78 1.90
CA TRP A 426 -3.20 19.63 2.70
C TRP A 426 -2.61 18.53 1.83
N SER A 427 -3.23 18.22 0.68
CA SER A 427 -2.71 17.21 -0.24
C SER A 427 -1.39 17.57 -0.91
N LYS A 428 -1.00 18.86 -0.90
CA LYS A 428 0.31 19.31 -1.40
C LYS A 428 1.45 19.01 -0.45
N ASN A 429 1.18 18.82 0.85
CA ASN A 429 2.18 18.32 1.78
C ASN A 429 2.22 16.79 1.67
N LEU A 430 3.24 16.29 0.99
CA LEU A 430 3.40 14.88 0.64
C LEU A 430 3.46 13.97 1.88
N ASN A 431 3.82 14.51 3.05
CA ASN A 431 3.91 13.74 4.28
C ASN A 431 2.55 13.20 4.77
N TYR A 432 1.41 13.79 4.38
CA TYR A 432 0.09 13.22 4.70
C TYR A 432 -0.20 11.92 3.97
N ARG A 433 0.46 11.71 2.83
CA ARG A 433 0.36 10.47 2.06
C ARG A 433 1.41 9.44 2.49
N SER A 434 2.26 9.76 3.47
CA SER A 434 3.34 8.88 3.93
C SER A 434 2.78 7.60 4.57
N PRO A 435 3.28 6.41 4.18
CA PRO A 435 4.47 6.20 3.37
C PRO A 435 4.21 6.03 1.85
N SER A 436 2.96 6.11 1.36
CA SER A 436 2.62 5.90 -0.06
C SER A 436 1.39 6.67 -0.55
N GLU A 437 1.50 7.30 -1.73
CA GLU A 437 0.36 7.90 -2.42
C GLU A 437 -0.68 6.89 -2.92
N HIS A 438 -0.25 5.65 -3.20
CA HIS A 438 -1.10 4.59 -3.76
C HIS A 438 -1.74 3.70 -2.70
N HIS A 439 -1.30 3.79 -1.44
CA HIS A 439 -1.85 3.05 -0.31
C HIS A 439 -2.41 4.04 0.71
N PRO A 440 -3.53 4.74 0.40
CA PRO A 440 -4.09 5.78 1.27
C PRO A 440 -4.49 5.23 2.66
N ALA A 441 -4.64 3.92 2.79
CA ALA A 441 -4.86 3.23 4.06
C ALA A 441 -3.64 3.26 4.98
N LEU A 442 -2.41 3.34 4.47
CA LEU A 442 -1.17 3.48 5.24
C LEU A 442 -0.83 4.96 5.53
N GLY A 443 -1.43 5.87 4.75
CA GLY A 443 -1.32 7.32 4.90
C GLY A 443 -2.22 7.91 5.98
N VAL A 444 -1.98 9.18 6.33
CA VAL A 444 -2.90 9.94 7.17
C VAL A 444 -4.07 10.42 6.30
N SER A 445 -5.28 9.95 6.61
CA SER A 445 -6.49 10.38 5.89
C SER A 445 -6.65 11.90 5.89
N ILE A 446 -6.41 12.54 4.74
CA ILE A 446 -6.51 14.01 4.57
C ILE A 446 -7.92 14.50 4.91
N HIS A 447 -8.96 13.74 4.57
CA HIS A 447 -10.33 14.09 4.95
C HIS A 447 -10.49 14.17 6.48
N LYS A 448 -9.91 13.22 7.23
CA LYS A 448 -9.91 13.26 8.70
C LYS A 448 -9.08 14.44 9.23
N VAL A 449 -7.91 14.73 8.63
CA VAL A 449 -7.07 15.90 8.96
C VAL A 449 -7.87 17.20 8.80
N VAL A 450 -8.50 17.39 7.65
CA VAL A 450 -9.31 18.58 7.34
C VAL A 450 -10.48 18.71 8.29
N LYS A 451 -11.15 17.61 8.65
CA LYS A 451 -12.31 17.63 9.56
C LYS A 451 -11.95 18.05 10.99
N ARG A 452 -10.77 17.66 11.49
CA ARG A 452 -10.35 17.96 12.87
C ARG A 452 -9.63 19.30 13.01
N ASN A 453 -8.97 19.78 11.95
CA ASN A 453 -8.31 21.07 11.96
C ASN A 453 -9.30 22.18 11.60
N ASP A 454 -9.34 23.23 12.40
CA ASP A 454 -10.13 24.42 12.14
C ASP A 454 -9.24 25.50 11.50
N PRO A 455 -9.34 25.75 10.18
CA PRO A 455 -8.56 26.78 9.52
C PRO A 455 -8.92 28.21 9.98
N ALA A 456 -10.00 28.42 10.73
CA ALA A 456 -10.29 29.69 11.40
C ALA A 456 -9.47 29.88 12.69
N SER A 457 -8.90 28.81 13.24
CA SER A 457 -7.94 28.86 14.33
C SER A 457 -6.51 28.88 13.77
N SER A 458 -5.62 29.68 14.37
CA SER A 458 -4.25 29.83 13.87
C SER A 458 -3.26 29.93 15.03
N TYR A 459 -2.09 29.33 14.84
CA TYR A 459 -0.94 29.64 15.69
C TYR A 459 -0.46 31.08 15.43
N ALA A 460 -0.08 31.79 16.49
CA ALA A 460 0.66 33.03 16.32
C ALA A 460 2.01 32.73 15.65
N ALA A 461 2.37 33.47 14.60
CA ALA A 461 3.60 33.23 13.87
C ALA A 461 4.87 33.30 14.75
N SER A 462 4.84 34.13 15.80
CA SER A 462 5.92 34.24 16.79
C SER A 462 6.09 33.01 17.69
N GLY A 463 5.08 32.13 17.73
CA GLY A 463 5.12 30.87 18.47
C GLY A 463 5.55 29.67 17.61
N LEU A 464 5.81 29.86 16.32
CA LEU A 464 6.25 28.81 15.41
C LEU A 464 7.74 28.98 15.10
N SER A 465 8.49 27.88 15.01
CA SER A 465 9.92 27.92 14.69
C SER A 465 10.31 26.82 13.71
N PHE A 466 11.20 27.14 12.77
CA PHE A 466 11.84 26.16 11.89
C PHE A 466 12.95 25.43 12.65
N THR A 467 12.56 24.44 13.44
CA THR A 467 13.41 23.86 14.50
C THR A 467 14.55 22.97 13.99
N HIS A 468 14.44 22.44 12.76
CA HIS A 468 15.35 21.42 12.21
C HIS A 468 15.84 21.78 10.79
N GLY A 469 15.95 23.09 10.51
CA GLY A 469 16.44 23.62 9.25
C GLY A 469 15.57 23.27 8.04
N VAL A 470 16.22 23.15 6.89
CA VAL A 470 15.61 22.80 5.60
C VAL A 470 16.42 21.69 4.93
N ALA A 471 15.80 20.97 4.01
CA ALA A 471 16.48 19.96 3.20
C ALA A 471 15.91 19.87 1.79
N SER A 472 16.71 19.38 0.85
CA SER A 472 16.25 19.04 -0.49
C SER A 472 16.77 17.67 -0.90
N GLY A 473 16.09 17.01 -1.84
CA GLY A 473 16.48 15.65 -2.22
C GLY A 473 15.72 15.04 -3.38
N ASP A 474 16.18 13.86 -3.77
CA ASP A 474 15.76 13.11 -4.96
C ASP A 474 15.66 14.00 -6.21
N PRO A 475 16.70 14.74 -6.61
CA PRO A 475 16.55 15.66 -7.73
C PRO A 475 16.25 14.93 -9.05
N TYR A 476 15.35 15.52 -9.84
CA TYR A 476 15.01 15.14 -11.20
C TYR A 476 15.23 16.33 -12.14
N PRO A 477 15.16 16.14 -13.47
CA PRO A 477 15.51 17.21 -14.40
C PRO A 477 14.65 18.45 -14.28
N ASN A 478 13.41 18.29 -13.86
CA ASN A 478 12.44 19.38 -13.77
C ASN A 478 11.83 19.56 -12.38
N SER A 479 12.34 18.85 -11.37
CA SER A 479 11.75 18.87 -10.03
C SER A 479 12.70 18.42 -8.94
N VAL A 480 12.42 18.81 -7.70
CA VAL A 480 13.17 18.39 -6.51
C VAL A 480 12.24 18.38 -5.29
N ILE A 481 12.47 17.46 -4.34
CA ILE A 481 11.78 17.51 -3.05
C ILE A 481 12.38 18.62 -2.20
N LEU A 482 11.52 19.42 -1.57
CA LEU A 482 11.87 20.38 -0.54
C LEU A 482 11.23 19.95 0.77
N TRP A 483 11.98 20.06 1.87
CA TRP A 483 11.55 19.62 3.19
C TRP A 483 11.90 20.65 4.28
N THR A 484 11.05 20.76 5.30
CA THR A 484 11.34 21.45 6.56
C THR A 484 10.42 20.94 7.68
N ARG A 485 10.65 21.38 8.93
CA ARG A 485 9.73 21.22 10.06
C ARG A 485 9.48 22.56 10.72
N VAL A 486 8.21 22.96 10.86
CA VAL A 486 7.80 24.22 11.51
C VAL A 486 6.78 23.96 12.60
N ALA A 487 7.26 23.96 13.84
CA ALA A 487 6.51 23.48 14.98
C ALA A 487 6.30 24.57 16.04
N PRO A 488 5.20 24.51 16.81
CA PRO A 488 4.93 25.42 17.93
C PRO A 488 5.75 25.08 19.20
N GLN A 489 6.48 23.97 19.16
CA GLN A 489 7.30 23.45 20.26
C GLN A 489 8.50 22.69 19.69
N SER A 490 9.56 22.56 20.49
CA SER A 490 10.74 21.79 20.10
C SER A 490 10.47 20.28 20.08
N ASP A 491 9.68 19.78 21.04
CA ASP A 491 9.35 18.36 21.19
C ASP A 491 8.50 17.82 20.02
N ASN A 492 8.54 16.50 19.84
CA ASN A 492 7.87 15.78 18.77
C ASN A 492 6.44 15.40 19.15
N SER A 493 5.61 15.11 18.14
CA SER A 493 4.25 14.63 18.35
C SER A 493 4.25 13.25 19.03
N GLN A 494 3.74 13.17 20.27
CA GLN A 494 3.71 11.96 21.11
C GLN A 494 2.72 10.87 20.64
N SER A 495 2.19 10.98 19.42
CA SER A 495 1.23 10.01 18.89
C SER A 495 1.93 8.70 18.48
N ASN A 496 1.54 7.60 19.14
CA ASN A 496 2.03 6.24 18.88
C ASN A 496 1.07 5.41 18.01
N LEU A 497 0.04 6.03 17.42
CA LEU A 497 -0.95 5.31 16.61
C LEU A 497 -0.34 4.87 15.28
N THR A 498 -0.08 3.58 15.20
CA THR A 498 0.29 2.90 13.97
C THR A 498 -0.92 2.58 13.10
N VAL A 499 -0.67 2.51 11.80
CA VAL A 499 -1.71 2.39 10.81
C VAL A 499 -1.96 0.91 10.51
N THR A 500 -2.96 0.32 11.15
CA THR A 500 -3.59 -0.94 10.70
C THR A 500 -5.12 -0.76 10.68
N GLY A 501 -5.76 -1.22 9.59
CA GLY A 501 -7.23 -1.17 9.41
C GLY A 501 -7.84 0.24 9.29
N TYR A 502 -9.18 0.32 9.32
CA TYR A 502 -9.89 1.59 9.56
C TYR A 502 -9.53 2.07 10.97
N ALA A 503 -8.43 2.81 11.09
CA ALA A 503 -7.96 3.31 12.37
C ALA A 503 -9.13 4.00 13.11
N PRO A 504 -9.48 3.52 14.32
CA PRO A 504 -10.42 4.23 15.17
C PRO A 504 -9.91 5.65 15.38
N LEU A 505 -10.86 6.55 15.58
CA LEU A 505 -10.63 7.99 15.69
C LEU A 505 -9.43 8.30 16.59
N PHE A 506 -8.64 9.29 16.18
CA PHE A 506 -7.96 10.14 17.13
C PHE A 506 -9.05 10.73 18.03
N ASP A 507 -9.11 10.26 19.28
CA ASP A 507 -9.98 10.85 20.28
C ASP A 507 -9.18 11.90 21.03
N HIS A 508 -9.47 13.17 20.76
CA HIS A 508 -8.88 14.29 21.50
C HIS A 508 -9.33 14.31 22.96
N ASP A 509 -10.31 13.49 23.35
CA ASP A 509 -10.94 13.51 24.66
C ASP A 509 -10.29 12.52 25.65
N ASN A 510 -9.36 11.64 25.23
CA ASN A 510 -8.87 10.53 26.06
C ASN A 510 -7.34 10.33 26.19
N GLU A 511 -6.46 11.18 25.65
CA GLU A 511 -5.00 11.08 25.91
C GLU A 511 -4.52 11.95 27.07
N LYS A 512 -3.68 11.34 27.94
CA LYS A 512 -3.28 11.88 29.24
C LYS A 512 -2.20 12.98 29.18
N TYR A 513 -1.59 13.29 28.02
CA TYR A 513 -0.34 14.08 28.01
C TYR A 513 -0.13 15.22 26.98
N VAL A 514 -1.01 15.48 26.00
CA VAL A 514 -0.99 16.78 25.27
C VAL A 514 -2.41 17.20 24.84
N LYS A 515 -2.83 18.41 25.21
CA LYS A 515 -4.05 19.03 24.68
C LYS A 515 -3.77 19.50 23.25
N ILE A 516 -3.94 18.62 22.26
CA ILE A 516 -3.60 18.89 20.85
C ILE A 516 -4.47 20.03 20.30
N SER A 517 -3.83 21.02 19.67
CA SER A 517 -4.50 22.16 19.03
C SER A 517 -5.19 21.74 17.73
N LYS A 518 -6.37 22.29 17.48
CA LYS A 518 -7.07 22.17 16.18
C LYS A 518 -6.53 23.17 15.14
N ALA A 519 -5.57 24.02 15.49
CA ALA A 519 -5.02 25.01 14.59
C ALA A 519 -4.04 24.37 13.60
N PRO A 520 -4.24 24.51 12.29
CA PRO A 520 -3.24 24.10 11.31
C PRO A 520 -2.08 25.10 11.25
N VAL A 521 -0.89 24.63 10.87
CA VAL A 521 0.24 25.49 10.55
C VAL A 521 0.28 25.70 9.04
N CYS A 522 0.17 26.95 8.63
CA CYS A 522 0.21 27.34 7.23
C CYS A 522 1.63 27.75 6.82
N VAL A 523 2.12 27.18 5.72
CA VAL A 523 3.47 27.42 5.21
C VAL A 523 3.42 27.74 3.73
N GLU A 524 4.14 28.79 3.32
CA GLU A 524 4.44 29.11 1.94
C GLU A 524 5.87 28.68 1.63
N TYR A 525 6.10 28.11 0.45
CA TYR A 525 7.45 27.89 -0.07
C TYR A 525 7.66 28.71 -1.33
N LYS A 526 8.89 29.13 -1.56
CA LYS A 526 9.34 29.79 -2.78
C LYS A 526 10.66 29.19 -3.23
N VAL A 527 10.81 29.04 -4.54
CA VAL A 527 12.03 28.62 -5.22
C VAL A 527 12.51 29.77 -6.09
N TYR A 528 13.80 30.08 -6.01
CA TYR A 528 14.46 31.19 -6.68
C TYR A 528 15.56 30.68 -7.60
N ASP A 529 15.71 31.31 -8.75
CA ASP A 529 16.80 31.02 -9.71
C ASP A 529 18.17 31.53 -9.26
N ASN A 530 18.23 32.37 -8.22
CA ASN A 530 19.45 32.90 -7.64
C ASN A 530 19.33 33.19 -6.15
N LYS A 531 20.49 33.28 -5.48
CA LYS A 531 20.60 33.46 -4.03
C LYS A 531 19.95 34.75 -3.52
N ASN A 532 19.90 35.79 -4.35
CA ASN A 532 19.34 37.08 -3.97
C ASN A 532 17.81 37.09 -3.96
N GLY A 533 17.16 36.02 -4.44
CA GLY A 533 15.70 35.87 -4.39
C GLY A 533 14.94 36.79 -5.34
N SER A 534 15.57 37.24 -6.43
CA SER A 534 14.98 38.24 -7.33
C SER A 534 13.88 37.70 -8.26
N THR A 535 13.97 36.43 -8.66
CA THR A 535 12.95 35.77 -9.49
C THR A 535 12.44 34.51 -8.81
N VAL A 536 11.14 34.41 -8.58
CA VAL A 536 10.49 33.18 -8.09
C VAL A 536 10.11 32.31 -9.29
N VAL A 537 10.64 31.09 -9.34
CA VAL A 537 10.38 30.13 -10.43
C VAL A 537 9.31 29.10 -10.10
N ASP A 538 9.14 28.79 -8.81
CA ASP A 538 8.06 27.96 -8.30
C ASP A 538 7.68 28.43 -6.89
N SER A 539 6.40 28.27 -6.53
CA SER A 539 5.92 28.61 -5.19
C SER A 539 4.60 27.94 -4.89
N GLY A 540 4.33 27.77 -3.60
CA GLY A 540 3.06 27.20 -3.19
C GLY A 540 2.77 27.44 -1.72
N LYS A 541 1.51 27.16 -1.37
CA LYS A 541 0.99 27.20 0.00
C LYS A 541 0.57 25.80 0.40
N VAL A 542 0.99 25.36 1.58
CA VAL A 542 0.75 24.03 2.14
C VAL A 542 0.42 24.15 3.63
N PHE A 543 -0.27 23.14 4.15
CA PHE A 543 -0.53 23.05 5.59
C PHE A 543 0.21 21.87 6.21
N THR A 544 0.54 22.01 7.49
CA THR A 544 1.06 20.94 8.33
C THR A 544 0.40 20.96 9.72
N SER A 545 0.55 19.87 10.46
CA SER A 545 -0.06 19.63 11.78
C SER A 545 0.76 18.58 12.53
N SER A 546 0.41 18.33 13.79
CA SER A 546 1.00 17.28 14.62
C SER A 546 0.85 15.86 14.05
N ASP A 547 -0.05 15.64 13.10
CA ASP A 547 -0.31 14.33 12.50
C ASP A 547 0.89 13.78 11.72
N VAL A 548 1.68 14.68 11.14
CA VAL A 548 2.93 14.42 10.43
C VAL A 548 4.10 15.13 11.14
N ASP A 549 3.97 15.34 12.44
CA ASP A 549 4.97 15.99 13.30
C ASP A 549 5.42 17.38 12.81
N PHE A 550 4.47 18.14 12.25
CA PHE A 550 4.67 19.48 11.70
C PHE A 550 5.72 19.57 10.57
N THR A 551 6.06 18.42 9.97
CA THR A 551 6.93 18.38 8.80
C THR A 551 6.18 18.84 7.56
N VAL A 552 6.91 19.46 6.64
CA VAL A 552 6.44 19.91 5.34
C VAL A 552 7.32 19.26 4.30
N LYS A 553 6.71 18.55 3.36
CA LYS A 553 7.38 18.02 2.18
C LYS A 553 6.61 18.39 0.93
N VAL A 554 7.28 19.00 -0.04
CA VAL A 554 6.68 19.40 -1.32
C VAL A 554 7.61 19.01 -2.46
N GLU A 555 7.05 18.73 -3.63
CA GLU A 555 7.82 18.61 -4.86
C GLU A 555 7.75 19.95 -5.60
N ALA A 556 8.87 20.66 -5.67
CA ALA A 556 9.01 21.85 -6.51
C ALA A 556 9.15 21.41 -7.97
N LYS A 557 8.40 22.03 -8.88
CA LYS A 557 8.26 21.59 -10.29
C LYS A 557 8.61 22.72 -11.26
N ASN A 558 8.58 22.41 -12.55
CA ASN A 558 8.85 23.35 -13.64
C ASN A 558 10.26 23.98 -13.58
N LEU A 559 11.20 23.24 -12.98
CA LEU A 559 12.59 23.64 -12.91
C LEU A 559 13.30 23.30 -14.22
N LYS A 560 14.40 24.01 -14.50
CA LYS A 560 15.29 23.67 -15.61
C LYS A 560 16.23 22.55 -15.18
N ALA A 561 16.59 21.69 -16.12
CA ALA A 561 17.57 20.64 -15.91
C ALA A 561 18.95 21.22 -15.56
N TYR A 562 19.69 20.46 -14.76
CA TYR A 562 21.07 20.73 -14.37
C TYR A 562 21.33 22.17 -13.88
N SER A 563 20.42 22.68 -13.06
CA SER A 563 20.41 24.08 -12.61
C SER A 563 20.36 24.18 -11.10
N THR A 564 21.15 25.10 -10.54
CA THR A 564 21.12 25.43 -9.11
C THR A 564 19.96 26.36 -8.80
N TYR A 565 19.25 26.06 -7.72
CA TYR A 565 18.14 26.85 -7.20
C TYR A 565 18.32 27.12 -5.71
N TYR A 566 17.62 28.14 -5.22
CA TYR A 566 17.53 28.44 -3.79
C TYR A 566 16.07 28.36 -3.36
N TYR A 567 15.80 27.96 -2.12
CA TYR A 567 14.42 27.81 -1.65
C TYR A 567 14.28 28.21 -0.19
N GLN A 568 13.09 28.69 0.16
CA GLN A 568 12.79 29.12 1.52
C GLN A 568 11.32 28.88 1.85
N PHE A 569 11.08 28.49 3.10
CA PHE A 569 9.74 28.37 3.67
C PHE A 569 9.42 29.59 4.54
N ASN A 570 8.15 29.97 4.60
CA ASN A 570 7.66 31.09 5.37
C ASN A 570 6.32 30.74 6.02
N VAL A 571 6.14 31.07 7.29
CA VAL A 571 4.81 30.97 7.91
C VAL A 571 3.88 31.98 7.24
N CYS A 572 2.75 31.50 6.71
CA CYS A 572 1.83 32.31 5.90
C CYS A 572 1.46 33.63 6.59
N GLY A 573 1.52 34.74 5.84
CA GLY A 573 1.13 36.06 6.34
C GLY A 573 2.06 36.64 7.41
N SER A 574 3.29 36.12 7.54
CA SER A 574 4.28 36.61 8.49
C SER A 574 5.67 36.75 7.85
N GLU A 575 6.62 37.35 8.59
CA GLU A 575 8.04 37.42 8.23
C GLU A 575 8.88 36.27 8.82
N ASN A 576 8.24 35.29 9.46
CA ASN A 576 8.92 34.14 10.05
C ASN A 576 9.32 33.14 8.96
N LYS A 577 10.61 33.14 8.63
CA LYS A 577 11.22 32.41 7.50
C LYS A 577 12.16 31.31 8.00
N SER A 578 12.24 30.23 7.24
CA SER A 578 13.27 29.22 7.41
C SER A 578 14.64 29.76 6.98
N PRO A 579 15.74 29.05 7.29
CA PRO A 579 16.99 29.22 6.55
C PRO A 579 16.79 29.10 5.03
N LEU A 580 17.66 29.75 4.26
CA LEU A 580 17.65 29.72 2.80
C LEU A 580 18.42 28.49 2.32
N GLY A 581 17.71 27.48 1.82
CA GLY A 581 18.34 26.30 1.26
C GLY A 581 18.81 26.49 -0.18
N ARG A 582 19.76 25.67 -0.60
CA ARG A 582 20.26 25.53 -1.98
C ARG A 582 20.01 24.09 -2.45
N THR A 583 19.70 23.95 -3.72
CA THR A 583 19.46 22.65 -4.36
C THR A 583 19.92 22.67 -5.81
N LYS A 584 19.98 21.50 -6.46
CA LYS A 584 20.36 21.35 -7.87
C LYS A 584 19.52 20.24 -8.50
N THR A 585 18.95 20.49 -9.68
CA THR A 585 18.24 19.48 -10.49
C THR A 585 19.24 18.60 -11.25
N THR A 586 18.86 17.36 -11.57
CA THR A 586 19.67 16.52 -12.46
C THR A 586 19.62 17.04 -13.90
N PRO A 587 20.58 16.70 -14.77
CA PRO A 587 20.39 16.85 -16.23
C PRO A 587 19.31 15.89 -16.73
N ASN A 588 18.78 16.10 -17.95
CA ASN A 588 17.93 15.10 -18.60
C ASN A 588 18.77 13.85 -18.92
N ALA A 589 18.12 12.69 -19.05
CA ALA A 589 18.83 11.43 -19.27
C ALA A 589 19.81 11.47 -20.46
N ASP A 590 19.45 12.12 -21.57
CA ASP A 590 20.30 12.13 -22.77
C ASP A 590 21.21 13.36 -22.91
N ASP A 591 21.22 14.25 -21.90
CA ASP A 591 22.11 15.42 -21.90
C ASP A 591 23.57 14.97 -21.76
N ASP A 592 24.44 15.64 -22.51
CA ASP A 592 25.89 15.41 -22.51
C ASP A 592 26.56 16.42 -21.57
N ILE A 593 26.73 16.03 -20.31
CA ILE A 593 27.37 16.84 -19.27
C ILE A 593 28.83 16.42 -19.09
N THR A 594 29.71 17.38 -18.84
CA THR A 594 31.16 17.13 -18.76
C THR A 594 31.58 16.42 -17.48
N ASP A 595 30.96 16.79 -16.37
CA ASP A 595 31.37 16.36 -15.04
C ASP A 595 30.20 16.34 -14.05
N VAL A 596 30.31 15.46 -13.05
CA VAL A 596 29.46 15.48 -11.86
C VAL A 596 30.25 15.02 -10.64
N SER A 597 30.02 15.67 -9.51
CA SER A 597 30.69 15.37 -8.25
C SER A 597 29.69 14.97 -7.17
N LEU A 598 30.03 13.94 -6.37
CA LEU A 598 29.15 13.32 -5.39
C LEU A 598 29.91 13.12 -4.07
N ALA A 599 29.28 13.42 -2.93
CA ALA A 599 29.78 12.97 -1.63
C ALA A 599 29.00 11.73 -1.18
N VAL A 600 29.68 10.77 -0.55
CA VAL A 600 29.07 9.52 -0.08
C VAL A 600 29.28 9.36 1.43
N TYR A 601 28.20 9.04 2.14
CA TYR A 601 28.18 8.87 3.59
C TYR A 601 27.39 7.63 4.02
N SER A 602 27.68 7.14 5.23
CA SER A 602 26.85 6.19 6.00
C SER A 602 27.19 6.27 7.49
N CYS A 603 26.39 5.61 8.34
CA CYS A 603 26.75 5.27 9.72
C CYS A 603 27.13 6.49 10.58
N SER A 604 26.08 7.24 10.96
CA SER A 604 26.21 8.53 11.64
C SER A 604 25.76 8.47 13.10
N ASN A 605 26.30 7.54 13.89
CA ASN A 605 25.88 7.39 15.28
C ASN A 605 26.14 8.67 16.11
N TYR A 606 25.06 9.27 16.62
CA TYR A 606 25.06 10.56 17.31
C TYR A 606 25.88 10.56 18.62
N PRO A 607 25.73 9.59 19.53
CA PRO A 607 26.57 9.48 20.72
C PRO A 607 28.08 9.39 20.49
N PHE A 608 28.56 8.84 19.37
CA PHE A 608 29.99 8.67 19.14
C PHE A 608 30.70 9.95 18.70
N GLY A 609 30.00 10.94 18.14
CA GLY A 609 30.68 12.18 17.74
C GLY A 609 29.86 13.21 16.98
N PHE A 610 30.51 14.33 16.72
CA PHE A 610 30.03 15.40 15.86
C PHE A 610 30.21 15.04 14.38
N PHE A 611 29.23 15.42 13.56
CA PHE A 611 29.18 15.02 12.16
C PHE A 611 30.05 15.90 11.25
N ASN A 612 31.33 16.08 11.60
CA ASN A 612 32.30 16.92 10.90
C ASN A 612 32.39 16.59 9.40
N ALA A 613 32.25 15.31 9.04
CA ALA A 613 32.26 14.83 7.65
C ALA A 613 31.19 15.51 6.78
N TYR A 614 29.96 15.67 7.28
CA TYR A 614 28.90 16.41 6.56
C TYR A 614 29.26 17.88 6.40
N GLY A 615 29.81 18.48 7.45
CA GLY A 615 30.18 19.89 7.47
C GLY A 615 31.32 20.21 6.52
N ASN A 616 32.31 19.33 6.39
CA ASN A 616 33.48 19.58 5.56
C ASN A 616 33.12 19.69 4.08
N VAL A 617 32.24 18.82 3.57
CA VAL A 617 31.73 18.95 2.20
C VAL A 617 30.93 20.23 2.01
N ALA A 618 30.08 20.59 2.97
CA ALA A 618 29.34 21.85 2.94
C ALA A 618 30.25 23.09 2.95
N ARG A 619 31.38 23.03 3.66
CA ARG A 619 32.39 24.10 3.71
C ARG A 619 33.21 24.19 2.42
N LYS A 620 33.59 23.05 1.85
CA LYS A 620 34.34 22.97 0.59
C LYS A 620 33.51 23.34 -0.63
N ASP A 621 32.20 23.11 -0.57
CA ASP A 621 31.28 23.27 -1.70
C ASP A 621 31.75 22.50 -2.95
N SER A 622 32.26 21.28 -2.73
CA SER A 622 33.01 20.49 -3.72
C SER A 622 32.15 19.53 -4.56
N VAL A 623 30.87 19.37 -4.25
CA VAL A 623 29.99 18.35 -4.84
C VAL A 623 28.65 18.91 -5.32
N ASP A 624 27.99 18.16 -6.21
CA ASP A 624 26.67 18.49 -6.74
C ASP A 624 25.54 17.83 -5.94
N TYR A 625 25.74 16.57 -5.55
CA TYR A 625 24.75 15.76 -4.84
C TYR A 625 25.39 14.99 -3.69
N VAL A 626 24.57 14.62 -2.71
CA VAL A 626 24.96 13.77 -1.58
C VAL A 626 24.26 12.42 -1.68
N ILE A 627 25.01 11.34 -1.54
CA ILE A 627 24.52 9.98 -1.39
C ILE A 627 24.65 9.57 0.08
N HIS A 628 23.59 9.03 0.66
CA HIS A 628 23.63 8.42 1.99
C HIS A 628 23.20 6.97 1.89
N LEU A 629 24.05 6.04 2.32
CA LEU A 629 23.85 4.59 2.12
C LEU A 629 23.16 3.89 3.28
N GLY A 630 22.86 4.62 4.37
CA GLY A 630 22.05 4.16 5.49
C GLY A 630 22.72 4.41 6.83
N ASP A 631 22.05 4.01 7.91
CA ASP A 631 22.41 4.34 9.30
C ASP A 631 22.48 5.85 9.54
N TYR A 632 21.48 6.56 9.03
CA TYR A 632 21.26 7.97 9.30
C TYR A 632 20.90 8.20 10.77
N ILE A 633 20.26 7.21 11.40
CA ILE A 633 20.04 7.13 12.85
C ILE A 633 20.45 5.76 13.38
N TYR A 634 20.60 5.67 14.70
CA TYR A 634 20.63 4.41 15.45
C TYR A 634 19.47 4.38 16.44
N GLU A 635 19.00 3.19 16.80
CA GLU A 635 17.81 2.89 17.62
C GLU A 635 18.08 2.85 19.12
N TYR A 636 19.34 2.67 19.52
CA TYR A 636 19.75 2.41 20.91
C TYR A 636 19.58 3.58 21.86
N LYS A 637 19.56 3.30 23.17
CA LYS A 637 19.72 4.32 24.20
C LYS A 637 21.19 4.68 24.40
N ASN A 638 21.45 5.74 25.15
CA ASN A 638 22.80 6.13 25.52
C ASN A 638 23.45 5.08 26.43
N GLY A 639 24.70 4.72 26.12
CA GLY A 639 25.49 3.73 26.86
C GLY A 639 25.32 2.28 26.40
N ASP A 640 24.35 1.99 25.52
CA ASP A 640 24.24 0.67 24.89
C ASP A 640 25.20 0.55 23.69
N TYR A 641 25.09 1.49 22.75
CA TYR A 641 26.01 1.59 21.61
C TYR A 641 26.47 3.04 21.41
N GLY A 642 27.47 3.41 22.21
CA GLY A 642 28.06 4.75 22.28
C GLY A 642 27.73 5.49 23.57
N TRP A 643 28.62 6.39 23.99
CA TRP A 643 28.52 7.13 25.25
C TRP A 643 28.57 8.65 25.03
N GLY A 644 27.40 9.28 24.91
CA GLY A 644 27.27 10.69 24.54
C GLY A 644 27.44 11.69 25.69
N ASN A 645 27.46 11.27 26.97
CA ASN A 645 27.50 12.20 28.12
C ASN A 645 28.73 13.11 28.12
N SER A 646 29.87 12.60 27.66
CA SER A 646 31.15 13.33 27.67
C SER A 646 31.15 14.52 26.69
N ILE A 647 30.30 14.48 25.68
CA ILE A 647 30.23 15.47 24.60
C ILE A 647 28.84 16.10 24.42
N ASP A 648 27.94 15.88 25.38
CA ASP A 648 26.55 16.35 25.37
C ASP A 648 25.75 15.92 24.13
N ARG A 649 25.94 14.66 23.72
CA ARG A 649 25.27 14.04 22.56
C ARG A 649 24.44 12.82 22.93
N ILE A 650 23.53 13.01 23.88
CA ILE A 650 22.63 11.95 24.34
C ILE A 650 21.46 11.80 23.34
N PRO A 651 21.27 10.64 22.69
CA PRO A 651 20.14 10.41 21.79
C PRO A 651 18.82 10.50 22.57
N GLN A 652 17.80 11.12 21.96
CA GLN A 652 16.46 11.18 22.55
C GLN A 652 15.46 10.39 21.69
N PRO A 653 14.47 9.72 22.30
CA PRO A 653 14.40 9.51 23.74
C PRO A 653 15.55 8.59 24.19
N ASP A 654 15.97 8.69 25.45
CA ASP A 654 17.09 7.92 25.99
C ASP A 654 16.67 6.50 26.41
N HIS A 655 16.10 5.79 25.44
CA HIS A 655 15.71 4.37 25.49
C HIS A 655 15.78 3.80 24.07
N GLU A 656 15.69 2.47 23.92
CA GLU A 656 15.61 1.83 22.60
C GLU A 656 14.27 2.15 21.92
N ILE A 657 14.29 2.59 20.67
CA ILE A 657 13.09 3.13 20.01
C ILE A 657 12.21 2.05 19.36
N PHE A 658 10.89 2.09 19.60
CA PHE A 658 9.91 1.15 19.04
C PHE A 658 8.69 1.83 18.42
N THR A 659 8.26 2.94 19.00
CA THR A 659 7.02 3.63 18.62
C THR A 659 7.27 4.74 17.60
N LEU A 660 6.21 5.19 16.91
CA LEU A 660 6.31 6.30 15.96
C LEU A 660 6.88 7.57 16.61
N TYR A 661 6.49 7.88 17.86
CA TYR A 661 7.08 9.00 18.59
C TYR A 661 8.59 8.80 18.78
N ASP A 662 9.02 7.61 19.19
CA ASP A 662 10.43 7.34 19.46
C ASP A 662 11.28 7.58 18.20
N TYR A 663 10.86 7.06 17.03
CA TYR A 663 11.56 7.28 15.76
C TYR A 663 11.58 8.76 15.35
N ARG A 664 10.45 9.48 15.45
CA ARG A 664 10.39 10.92 15.16
C ARG A 664 11.33 11.71 16.07
N ARG A 665 11.36 11.37 17.35
CA ARG A 665 12.21 12.02 18.36
C ARG A 665 13.69 11.70 18.15
N ARG A 666 14.01 10.48 17.69
CA ARG A 666 15.36 10.09 17.31
C ARG A 666 15.87 10.88 16.12
N LEU A 667 15.10 10.93 15.03
CA LEU A 667 15.40 11.73 13.84
C LEU A 667 15.55 13.22 14.19
N ALA A 668 14.68 13.75 15.04
CA ALA A 668 14.78 15.12 15.54
C ALA A 668 16.09 15.37 16.29
N THR A 669 16.51 14.44 17.15
CA THR A 669 17.78 14.56 17.89
C THR A 669 18.98 14.62 16.95
N TYR A 670 19.04 13.72 15.97
CA TYR A 670 20.13 13.70 14.99
C TYR A 670 20.15 14.98 14.15
N ARG A 671 18.97 15.49 13.79
CA ARG A 671 18.77 16.79 13.11
C ARG A 671 19.05 18.03 13.98
N THR A 672 19.58 17.88 15.19
CA THR A 672 20.13 19.02 15.96
C THR A 672 21.60 19.28 15.66
N ASP A 673 22.30 18.34 15.01
CA ASP A 673 23.69 18.52 14.62
C ASP A 673 23.83 19.61 13.53
N LEU A 674 24.67 20.60 13.81
CA LEU A 674 24.83 21.78 12.96
C LEU A 674 25.50 21.48 11.62
N ASP A 675 26.35 20.47 11.53
CA ASP A 675 27.02 20.09 10.28
C ASP A 675 26.12 19.22 9.41
N LEU A 676 25.24 18.41 10.00
CA LEU A 676 24.15 17.76 9.28
C LEU A 676 23.16 18.77 8.71
N LEU A 677 22.75 19.77 9.51
CA LEU A 677 21.88 20.84 9.04
C LEU A 677 22.52 21.63 7.89
N ALA A 678 23.81 21.94 7.99
CA ALA A 678 24.54 22.64 6.93
C ALA A 678 24.56 21.84 5.61
N SER A 679 24.81 20.53 5.66
CA SER A 679 24.81 19.70 4.45
C SER A 679 23.43 19.56 3.81
N HIS A 680 22.36 19.39 4.62
CA HIS A 680 20.97 19.40 4.12
C HIS A 680 20.55 20.74 3.54
N GLU A 681 21.03 21.85 4.09
CA GLU A 681 20.76 23.19 3.58
C GLU A 681 21.44 23.45 2.23
N GLN A 682 22.62 22.85 1.98
CA GLN A 682 23.46 23.17 0.82
C GLN A 682 23.24 22.26 -0.40
N PHE A 683 22.87 20.99 -0.21
CA PHE A 683 22.85 20.00 -1.28
C PHE A 683 21.54 19.22 -1.37
N PRO A 684 21.14 18.78 -2.57
CA PRO A 684 20.15 17.73 -2.72
C PRO A 684 20.72 16.37 -2.31
N TRP A 685 20.03 15.68 -1.40
CA TRP A 685 20.38 14.34 -0.93
C TRP A 685 19.62 13.24 -1.69
N ILE A 686 20.29 12.12 -1.94
CA ILE A 686 19.73 10.87 -2.47
C ILE A 686 20.01 9.76 -1.45
N PRO A 687 19.23 9.68 -0.36
CA PRO A 687 19.46 8.72 0.70
C PRO A 687 18.74 7.40 0.46
N VAL A 688 19.27 6.33 1.04
CA VAL A 688 18.56 5.07 1.29
C VAL A 688 18.81 4.67 2.75
N TRP A 689 17.91 3.88 3.32
CA TRP A 689 18.12 3.30 4.65
C TRP A 689 19.04 2.09 4.58
N ASP A 690 19.59 1.75 5.73
CA ASP A 690 20.13 0.43 6.06
C ASP A 690 19.27 -0.21 7.15
N ASP A 691 19.84 -0.87 8.14
CA ASP A 691 19.11 -1.57 9.19
C ASP A 691 18.76 -0.65 10.36
N HIS A 692 19.68 0.17 10.85
CA HIS A 692 19.49 0.99 12.05
C HIS A 692 18.47 2.12 11.92
N GLU A 693 17.99 2.43 10.71
CA GLU A 693 16.75 3.19 10.52
C GLU A 693 15.51 2.51 11.14
N VAL A 694 15.55 1.18 11.27
CA VAL A 694 14.58 0.35 11.98
C VAL A 694 15.22 -0.24 13.23
N ALA A 695 16.11 -1.20 13.07
CA ALA A 695 16.87 -1.89 14.11
C ALA A 695 17.94 -2.81 13.49
N ASP A 696 18.98 -3.08 14.26
CA ASP A 696 20.14 -3.93 13.93
C ASP A 696 19.79 -5.24 13.20
N ASN A 697 20.52 -5.50 12.12
CA ASN A 697 20.44 -6.67 11.23
C ASN A 697 19.01 -7.07 10.85
N THR A 698 18.21 -6.09 10.46
CA THR A 698 16.85 -6.36 10.02
C THR A 698 16.79 -7.10 8.67
N TYR A 699 15.80 -7.98 8.54
CA TYR A 699 15.40 -8.70 7.35
C TYR A 699 13.88 -8.76 7.28
N ARG A 700 13.28 -9.35 6.24
CA ARG A 700 11.82 -9.30 6.00
C ARG A 700 10.97 -9.61 7.24
N ASP A 701 11.32 -10.63 8.01
CA ASP A 701 10.46 -11.14 9.09
C ASP A 701 11.00 -10.85 10.51
N GLY A 702 12.10 -10.10 10.67
CA GLY A 702 12.67 -9.80 11.99
C GLY A 702 13.91 -8.90 12.00
N MET A 703 14.57 -8.83 13.17
CA MET A 703 15.83 -8.12 13.44
C MET A 703 16.51 -8.76 14.67
N SER A 704 17.75 -8.36 15.00
CA SER A 704 18.57 -9.04 16.04
C SER A 704 17.85 -9.22 17.38
N GLU A 705 17.18 -8.19 17.88
CA GLU A 705 16.54 -8.19 19.21
C GLU A 705 15.00 -8.31 19.19
N LEU A 706 14.38 -8.42 18.00
CA LEU A 706 12.93 -8.57 17.85
C LEU A 706 12.58 -9.53 16.70
N ASN A 707 11.94 -10.65 17.05
CA ASN A 707 11.64 -11.76 16.14
C ASN A 707 10.23 -12.35 16.32
N ASN A 708 9.28 -11.56 16.85
CA ASN A 708 7.88 -11.95 17.09
C ASN A 708 7.70 -13.20 17.98
N THR A 709 8.65 -13.50 18.86
CA THR A 709 8.47 -14.48 19.95
C THR A 709 7.75 -13.83 21.14
N GLU A 710 7.10 -14.63 21.99
CA GLU A 710 6.47 -14.13 23.24
C GLU A 710 7.46 -13.35 24.10
N ASP A 711 8.69 -13.86 24.23
CA ASP A 711 9.76 -13.20 24.96
C ASP A 711 10.11 -11.83 24.36
N SER A 712 10.28 -11.72 23.04
CA SER A 712 10.53 -10.42 22.39
C SER A 712 9.36 -9.44 22.61
N PHE A 713 8.11 -9.91 22.47
CA PHE A 713 6.92 -9.08 22.67
C PHE A 713 6.82 -8.52 24.10
N LEU A 714 7.20 -9.32 25.11
CA LEU A 714 7.22 -8.90 26.51
C LEU A 714 8.34 -7.90 26.81
N ARG A 715 9.52 -8.07 26.22
CA ARG A 715 10.66 -7.13 26.37
C ARG A 715 10.35 -5.77 25.73
N ASP A 716 9.67 -5.78 24.59
CA ASP A 716 9.56 -4.63 23.68
C ASP A 716 8.25 -3.83 23.87
N GLY A 717 7.58 -4.03 25.00
CA GLY A 717 6.36 -3.30 25.36
C GLY A 717 5.15 -3.65 24.48
N GLY A 718 5.16 -4.81 23.83
CA GLY A 718 4.07 -5.31 23.01
C GLY A 718 4.03 -4.77 21.57
N VAL A 719 5.16 -4.33 21.03
CA VAL A 719 5.29 -3.90 19.62
C VAL A 719 5.77 -5.07 18.77
N SER A 720 5.04 -5.44 17.72
CA SER A 720 5.47 -6.48 16.78
C SER A 720 6.53 -5.97 15.79
N VAL A 721 7.23 -6.90 15.13
CA VAL A 721 8.19 -6.61 14.04
C VAL A 721 7.58 -5.67 13.00
N ASP A 722 6.42 -6.05 12.44
CA ASP A 722 5.74 -5.27 11.41
C ASP A 722 5.38 -3.89 11.94
N GLN A 723 5.04 -3.79 13.21
CA GLN A 723 4.64 -2.53 13.80
C GLN A 723 5.82 -1.57 13.97
N ARG A 724 6.95 -2.08 14.48
CA ARG A 724 8.19 -1.31 14.59
C ARG A 724 8.67 -0.84 13.22
N LYS A 725 8.66 -1.71 12.21
CA LYS A 725 8.98 -1.37 10.81
C LYS A 725 8.09 -0.26 10.26
N MET A 726 6.77 -0.37 10.43
CA MET A 726 5.84 0.67 9.98
C MET A 726 6.06 2.02 10.68
N ASN A 727 6.37 2.01 11.99
CA ASN A 727 6.71 3.22 12.74
C ASN A 727 7.96 3.90 12.16
N ALA A 728 9.02 3.11 11.97
CA ALA A 728 10.30 3.55 11.45
C ALA A 728 10.20 4.11 10.02
N VAL A 729 9.61 3.34 9.09
CA VAL A 729 9.44 3.72 7.69
C VAL A 729 8.61 4.99 7.58
N ARG A 730 7.50 5.10 8.33
CA ARG A 730 6.70 6.33 8.34
C ARG A 730 7.50 7.53 8.83
N ALA A 731 8.23 7.41 9.94
CA ALA A 731 9.05 8.49 10.47
C ALA A 731 10.15 8.90 9.48
N TYR A 732 10.82 7.94 8.85
CA TYR A 732 11.85 8.18 7.84
C TYR A 732 11.28 8.96 6.64
N TYR A 733 10.13 8.53 6.10
CA TYR A 733 9.46 9.26 5.02
C TYR A 733 8.93 10.64 5.47
N GLU A 734 8.58 10.85 6.73
CA GLU A 734 8.18 12.18 7.21
C GLU A 734 9.38 13.15 7.32
N TRP A 735 10.57 12.64 7.65
CA TRP A 735 11.76 13.43 8.02
C TRP A 735 12.85 13.54 6.94
N MET A 736 12.85 12.66 5.94
CA MET A 736 13.87 12.67 4.87
C MET A 736 13.34 13.32 3.59
N PRO A 737 14.15 14.05 2.81
CA PRO A 737 13.73 14.74 1.60
C PRO A 737 13.61 13.80 0.37
N ILE A 738 12.98 12.64 0.56
CA ILE A 738 12.78 11.61 -0.47
C ILE A 738 11.37 11.63 -1.06
N ARG A 739 11.26 11.19 -2.32
CA ARG A 739 9.98 10.83 -2.93
C ARG A 739 9.43 9.56 -2.30
N GLN A 740 8.12 9.49 -2.23
CA GLN A 740 7.45 8.21 -2.04
C GLN A 740 7.56 7.44 -3.35
N VAL A 741 8.17 6.27 -3.29
CA VAL A 741 8.07 5.30 -4.38
C VAL A 741 6.78 4.52 -4.23
N ASP A 742 6.35 3.82 -5.28
CA ASP A 742 5.21 2.91 -5.21
C ASP A 742 5.52 1.79 -4.21
N MET A 743 5.11 2.00 -2.96
CA MET A 743 5.04 0.93 -1.97
C MET A 743 4.15 -0.16 -2.54
N ASP A 744 4.54 -1.41 -2.38
CA ASP A 744 3.62 -2.53 -2.37
C ASP A 744 3.43 -2.95 -0.89
N ASP A 745 3.12 -4.21 -0.66
CA ASP A 745 3.05 -4.80 0.67
C ASP A 745 4.39 -4.82 1.44
N ASN A 746 5.53 -4.47 0.81
CA ASN A 746 6.87 -4.67 1.35
C ASN A 746 7.71 -3.38 1.56
N LEU A 747 7.07 -2.21 1.67
CA LEU A 747 7.74 -0.98 2.11
C LEU A 747 8.95 -0.50 1.27
N ARG A 748 8.84 -0.54 -0.05
CA ARG A 748 9.87 -0.12 -1.03
C ARG A 748 10.54 1.26 -0.79
N ILE A 749 11.85 1.37 -1.08
CA ILE A 749 12.58 2.67 -1.22
C ILE A 749 13.49 2.77 -2.45
N TRP A 750 13.86 1.64 -3.05
CA TRP A 750 14.79 1.59 -4.18
C TRP A 750 14.26 2.37 -5.40
N ARG A 751 15.19 3.03 -6.11
CA ARG A 751 14.91 3.94 -7.25
C ARG A 751 16.19 4.26 -8.03
N SER A 752 16.05 4.87 -9.20
CA SER A 752 17.19 5.26 -10.05
C SER A 752 17.15 6.72 -10.49
N PHE A 753 18.32 7.24 -10.85
CA PHE A 753 18.54 8.60 -11.34
C PHE A 753 19.46 8.57 -12.55
N SER A 754 19.00 9.12 -13.67
CA SER A 754 19.85 9.35 -14.84
C SER A 754 20.44 10.75 -14.78
N ILE A 755 21.73 10.83 -14.49
CA ILE A 755 22.51 12.06 -14.45
C ILE A 755 23.21 12.20 -15.81
N GLY A 756 22.39 12.46 -16.83
CA GLY A 756 22.84 12.62 -18.21
C GLY A 756 23.26 11.29 -18.81
N LYS A 757 24.10 11.38 -19.84
CA LYS A 757 24.83 10.23 -20.38
C LYS A 757 26.09 9.89 -19.57
N LEU A 758 26.34 10.62 -18.48
CA LEU A 758 27.54 10.45 -17.69
C LEU A 758 27.36 9.35 -16.64
N VAL A 759 26.38 9.48 -15.74
CA VAL A 759 26.14 8.51 -14.65
C VAL A 759 24.68 8.09 -14.61
N ASP A 760 24.41 6.79 -14.61
CA ASP A 760 23.17 6.23 -14.09
C ASP A 760 23.39 5.71 -12.67
N LEU A 761 22.61 6.19 -11.72
CA LEU A 761 22.61 5.73 -10.33
C LEU A 761 21.42 4.82 -10.07
N MET A 762 21.67 3.60 -9.59
CA MET A 762 20.66 2.67 -9.06
C MET A 762 20.84 2.54 -7.55
N MET A 763 19.89 3.06 -6.77
CA MET A 763 19.87 2.92 -5.30
C MET A 763 19.07 1.67 -4.93
N LEU A 764 19.74 0.71 -4.29
CA LEU A 764 19.18 -0.55 -3.84
C LEU A 764 18.62 -0.45 -2.42
N ASP A 765 17.65 -1.29 -2.09
CA ASP A 765 17.28 -1.68 -0.72
C ASP A 765 17.77 -3.12 -0.49
N THR A 766 18.69 -3.32 0.45
CA THR A 766 19.15 -4.67 0.83
C THR A 766 18.73 -5.05 2.24
N ARG A 767 17.67 -4.44 2.78
CA ARG A 767 17.22 -4.65 4.18
C ARG A 767 15.74 -4.94 4.27
N GLN A 768 14.89 -3.94 4.02
CA GLN A 768 13.51 -3.95 4.48
C GLN A 768 12.56 -4.70 3.55
N TYR A 769 12.85 -4.68 2.25
CA TYR A 769 11.90 -5.08 1.22
C TYR A 769 11.60 -6.58 1.22
N ASP A 770 12.58 -7.44 0.93
CA ASP A 770 12.33 -8.89 0.81
C ASP A 770 13.59 -9.71 1.13
N ARG A 771 14.45 -9.15 2.00
CA ARG A 771 15.69 -9.79 2.43
C ARG A 771 15.37 -11.07 3.21
N SER A 772 15.99 -12.18 2.80
CA SER A 772 15.93 -13.45 3.57
C SER A 772 16.61 -13.30 4.94
N ILE A 773 16.38 -14.25 5.86
CA ILE A 773 16.99 -14.21 7.20
C ILE A 773 18.50 -14.00 7.13
N THR A 774 19.00 -13.03 7.90
CA THR A 774 20.41 -12.66 7.97
C THR A 774 21.12 -13.23 9.19
N ASP A 775 22.41 -12.94 9.36
CA ASP A 775 23.15 -13.23 10.57
C ASP A 775 22.66 -12.33 11.72
N LEU A 776 22.12 -12.96 12.76
CA LEU A 776 21.59 -12.34 13.96
C LEU A 776 22.46 -12.73 15.18
N TYR A 777 23.73 -13.06 14.92
CA TYR A 777 24.75 -13.51 15.88
C TYR A 777 24.53 -14.92 16.47
N TRP A 778 23.29 -15.33 16.72
CA TRP A 778 22.97 -16.65 17.28
C TRP A 778 22.74 -17.73 16.21
N ASN A 779 22.58 -17.35 14.94
CA ASN A 779 22.31 -18.24 13.81
C ASN A 779 23.43 -18.25 12.76
N THR A 780 24.63 -17.75 13.07
CA THR A 780 25.74 -17.62 12.10
C THR A 780 26.04 -18.92 11.37
N ASP A 781 26.14 -20.05 12.08
CA ASP A 781 26.37 -21.39 11.47
C ASP A 781 25.27 -21.76 10.46
N TYR A 782 24.01 -21.49 10.84
CA TYR A 782 22.87 -21.74 9.97
C TYR A 782 22.93 -20.88 8.71
N VAL A 783 23.25 -19.59 8.85
CA VAL A 783 23.37 -18.66 7.70
C VAL A 783 24.55 -19.04 6.81
N HIS A 784 25.67 -19.47 7.39
CA HIS A 784 26.80 -20.02 6.66
C HIS A 784 26.39 -21.19 5.76
N ASP A 785 25.73 -22.19 6.34
CA ASP A 785 25.30 -23.41 5.65
C ASP A 785 24.39 -23.13 4.44
N ILE A 786 23.55 -22.10 4.54
CA ILE A 786 22.61 -21.73 3.49
C ILE A 786 23.09 -20.56 2.62
N SER A 787 24.26 -19.97 2.87
CA SER A 787 24.72 -18.72 2.23
C SER A 787 24.70 -18.75 0.69
N ASN A 788 24.88 -19.93 0.08
CA ASN A 788 24.83 -20.16 -1.36
C ASN A 788 23.56 -20.91 -1.84
N ASP A 789 22.53 -21.04 -1.00
CA ASP A 789 21.24 -21.61 -1.39
C ASP A 789 20.59 -20.74 -2.47
N ALA A 790 20.14 -21.38 -3.55
CA ALA A 790 19.55 -20.70 -4.71
C ALA A 790 18.29 -19.90 -4.38
N GLY A 791 17.54 -20.30 -3.34
CA GLY A 791 16.32 -19.66 -2.85
C GLY A 791 16.55 -18.43 -1.99
N ARG A 792 17.77 -18.16 -1.52
CA ARG A 792 18.06 -16.94 -0.76
C ARG A 792 18.07 -15.72 -1.67
N SER A 793 17.52 -14.63 -1.15
CA SER A 793 17.49 -13.34 -1.82
C SER A 793 17.77 -12.20 -0.85
N LEU A 794 18.56 -11.23 -1.31
CA LEU A 794 18.87 -10.00 -0.60
C LEU A 794 17.88 -8.87 -0.96
N MET A 795 17.39 -8.87 -2.20
CA MET A 795 16.56 -7.80 -2.78
C MET A 795 15.12 -8.25 -3.08
N GLY A 796 14.83 -9.54 -3.07
CA GLY A 796 13.60 -10.10 -3.62
C GLY A 796 13.55 -10.02 -5.15
N SER A 797 12.63 -10.80 -5.72
CA SER A 797 12.53 -10.95 -7.19
C SER A 797 12.16 -9.64 -7.92
N ARG A 798 11.36 -8.76 -7.31
CA ARG A 798 10.89 -7.52 -7.96
C ARG A 798 12.02 -6.52 -8.15
N GLN A 799 12.78 -6.26 -7.10
CA GLN A 799 13.92 -5.35 -7.15
C GLN A 799 15.06 -5.95 -7.95
N GLU A 800 15.35 -7.25 -7.82
CA GLU A 800 16.39 -7.93 -8.60
C GLU A 800 16.14 -7.81 -10.11
N ASN A 801 14.91 -8.08 -10.56
CA ASN A 801 14.54 -7.91 -11.97
C ASN A 801 14.59 -6.44 -12.43
N TRP A 802 14.14 -5.51 -11.58
CA TRP A 802 14.26 -4.08 -11.87
C TRP A 802 15.73 -3.65 -11.99
N PHE A 803 16.60 -4.14 -11.12
CA PHE A 803 18.02 -3.80 -11.08
C PHE A 803 18.73 -4.29 -12.34
N TYR A 804 18.55 -5.56 -12.72
CA TYR A 804 19.15 -6.12 -13.94
C TYR A 804 18.63 -5.44 -15.20
N ARG A 805 17.33 -5.16 -15.26
CA ARG A 805 16.78 -4.38 -16.37
C ARG A 805 17.38 -2.97 -16.42
N SER A 806 17.51 -2.29 -15.29
CA SER A 806 18.08 -0.94 -15.23
C SER A 806 19.54 -0.91 -15.66
N LEU A 807 20.34 -1.91 -15.27
CA LEU A 807 21.73 -2.05 -15.71
C LEU A 807 21.82 -2.26 -17.23
N SER A 808 20.96 -3.12 -17.77
CA SER A 808 20.89 -3.39 -19.21
C SER A 808 20.44 -2.15 -20.00
N GLU A 809 19.37 -1.48 -19.56
CA GLU A 809 18.84 -0.26 -20.20
C GLU A 809 19.87 0.88 -20.16
N SER A 810 20.57 1.06 -19.03
CA SER A 810 21.68 2.00 -18.92
C SER A 810 22.80 1.69 -19.92
N ALA A 811 23.10 0.40 -20.10
CA ALA A 811 24.10 -0.03 -21.06
C ALA A 811 23.72 0.18 -22.51
N GLU A 812 22.49 -0.17 -22.87
CA GLU A 812 21.93 0.04 -24.20
C GLU A 812 21.84 1.54 -24.56
N ARG A 813 21.50 2.38 -23.57
CA ARG A 813 21.45 3.84 -23.74
C ARG A 813 22.82 4.47 -23.95
N GLY A 814 23.89 3.79 -23.55
CA GLY A 814 25.26 4.26 -23.66
C GLY A 814 25.64 5.27 -22.58
N ALA A 815 25.08 5.14 -21.36
CA ALA A 815 25.60 5.86 -20.21
C ALA A 815 27.05 5.42 -19.92
N THR A 816 27.91 6.38 -19.56
CA THR A 816 29.34 6.11 -19.35
C THR A 816 29.54 5.24 -18.10
N TRP A 817 28.92 5.61 -16.99
CA TRP A 817 29.08 4.95 -15.69
C TRP A 817 27.75 4.42 -15.17
N ARG A 818 27.77 3.22 -14.60
CA ARG A 818 26.66 2.59 -13.87
C ARG A 818 27.04 2.53 -12.40
N MET A 819 26.45 3.38 -11.59
CA MET A 819 26.71 3.47 -10.16
C MET A 819 25.61 2.74 -9.38
N VAL A 820 26.00 1.84 -8.49
CA VAL A 820 25.09 1.04 -7.68
C VAL A 820 25.28 1.43 -6.22
N GLY A 821 24.29 2.12 -5.65
CA GLY A 821 24.24 2.40 -4.22
C GLY A 821 23.69 1.19 -3.48
N SER A 822 24.53 0.53 -2.70
CA SER A 822 24.19 -0.58 -1.81
C SER A 822 24.54 -0.19 -0.37
N GLN A 823 23.84 -0.77 0.60
CA GLN A 823 24.10 -0.56 2.03
C GLN A 823 25.39 -1.27 2.44
N ILE A 824 25.52 -2.53 2.01
CA ILE A 824 26.51 -3.49 2.48
C ILE A 824 27.52 -3.86 1.39
N VAL A 825 28.73 -4.26 1.80
CA VAL A 825 29.86 -4.62 0.93
C VAL A 825 29.50 -5.79 0.01
N PHE A 826 29.74 -5.60 -1.29
CA PHE A 826 29.50 -6.55 -2.36
C PHE A 826 30.67 -7.50 -2.59
N SER A 827 31.91 -7.00 -2.62
CA SER A 827 33.11 -7.82 -2.86
C SER A 827 33.28 -8.86 -1.76
N ARG A 828 33.97 -9.95 -2.06
CA ARG A 828 34.21 -10.98 -1.05
C ARG A 828 35.17 -10.42 -0.01
N VAL A 829 34.86 -10.63 1.27
CA VAL A 829 35.75 -10.27 2.38
C VAL A 829 36.05 -11.54 3.17
N ASN A 830 37.09 -12.26 2.75
CA ASN A 830 37.62 -13.38 3.52
C ASN A 830 38.38 -12.87 4.74
N GLN A 831 37.85 -13.19 5.91
CA GLN A 831 38.40 -12.81 7.21
C GLN A 831 39.12 -13.99 7.90
N SER A 832 39.36 -15.11 7.20
CA SER A 832 39.93 -16.31 7.83
C SER A 832 41.33 -16.07 8.42
N ALA A 833 42.12 -15.21 7.78
CA ALA A 833 43.43 -14.82 8.29
C ALA A 833 43.37 -14.01 9.61
N ALA A 834 42.23 -13.38 9.92
CA ALA A 834 42.02 -12.61 11.13
C ALA A 834 41.29 -13.40 12.23
N TYR A 835 40.28 -14.20 11.88
CA TYR A 835 39.38 -14.84 12.86
C TYR A 835 39.38 -16.38 12.82
N GLY A 836 40.08 -17.01 11.86
CA GLY A 836 40.11 -18.46 11.68
C GLY A 836 39.22 -18.95 10.53
N GLU A 837 39.32 -20.23 10.20
CA GLU A 837 38.67 -20.82 9.02
C GLU A 837 37.16 -21.09 9.20
N GLU A 838 36.66 -21.03 10.43
CA GLU A 838 35.25 -21.23 10.74
C GLU A 838 34.47 -19.94 10.43
N ASN A 839 33.43 -20.05 9.61
CA ASN A 839 32.56 -18.93 9.23
C ASN A 839 33.31 -17.64 8.82
N PRO A 840 34.23 -17.69 7.84
CA PRO A 840 35.23 -16.63 7.66
C PRO A 840 34.71 -15.40 6.89
N LEU A 841 33.40 -15.26 6.68
CA LEU A 841 32.80 -14.20 5.85
C LEU A 841 31.83 -13.35 6.68
N ASN A 842 31.52 -12.14 6.19
CA ASN A 842 30.42 -11.36 6.76
C ASN A 842 29.08 -11.86 6.17
N TYR A 843 28.34 -12.65 6.95
CA TYR A 843 27.06 -13.22 6.53
C TYR A 843 25.89 -12.24 6.59
N ASP A 844 26.09 -11.05 7.16
CA ASP A 844 25.18 -9.93 7.03
C ASP A 844 25.46 -9.07 5.77
N ALA A 845 26.59 -9.26 5.10
CA ALA A 845 26.88 -8.63 3.81
C ALA A 845 26.46 -9.51 2.62
N TRP A 846 26.82 -9.12 1.39
CA TRP A 846 26.53 -9.91 0.17
C TRP A 846 27.14 -11.32 0.20
N ASP A 847 28.16 -11.56 1.03
CA ASP A 847 28.76 -12.89 1.23
C ASP A 847 27.82 -13.88 1.95
N GLY A 848 26.76 -13.42 2.65
CA GLY A 848 25.67 -14.26 3.15
C GLY A 848 24.55 -14.56 2.15
N TYR A 849 24.66 -14.00 0.93
CA TYR A 849 23.68 -14.13 -0.15
C TYR A 849 24.40 -14.44 -1.48
N GLN A 850 25.31 -15.42 -1.44
CA GLN A 850 26.22 -15.75 -2.55
C GLN A 850 25.47 -16.09 -3.83
N ALA A 851 24.34 -16.79 -3.73
CA ALA A 851 23.50 -17.09 -4.90
C ALA A 851 22.99 -15.80 -5.57
N ASN A 852 22.54 -14.80 -4.79
CA ASN A 852 22.11 -13.51 -5.32
C ASN A 852 23.28 -12.70 -5.90
N LYS A 853 24.43 -12.69 -5.21
CA LYS A 853 25.68 -12.08 -5.68
C LYS A 853 26.14 -12.66 -7.02
N ASN A 854 26.13 -13.99 -7.13
CA ASN A 854 26.49 -14.73 -8.34
C ASN A 854 25.56 -14.42 -9.51
N ARG A 855 24.24 -14.30 -9.28
CA ARG A 855 23.30 -13.87 -10.34
C ARG A 855 23.59 -12.46 -10.84
N THR A 856 23.96 -11.53 -9.94
CA THR A 856 24.34 -10.17 -10.30
C THR A 856 25.62 -10.15 -11.14
N LEU A 857 26.67 -10.84 -10.68
CA LEU A 857 27.91 -10.98 -11.44
C LEU A 857 27.66 -11.65 -12.79
N ASN A 858 26.87 -12.71 -12.83
CA ASN A 858 26.49 -13.39 -14.06
C ASN A 858 25.81 -12.44 -15.06
N HIS A 859 24.89 -11.60 -14.58
CA HIS A 859 24.22 -10.63 -15.42
C HIS A 859 25.22 -9.62 -16.02
N LEU A 860 26.13 -9.08 -15.21
CA LEU A 860 27.15 -8.13 -15.67
C LEU A 860 28.13 -8.76 -16.68
N TYR A 861 28.71 -9.91 -16.36
CA TYR A 861 29.69 -10.59 -17.21
C TYR A 861 29.06 -11.14 -18.50
N SER A 862 27.88 -11.78 -18.42
CA SER A 862 27.27 -12.43 -19.59
C SER A 862 26.73 -11.44 -20.61
N ASN A 863 26.34 -10.24 -20.17
CA ASN A 863 25.84 -9.18 -21.04
C ASN A 863 26.90 -8.13 -21.40
N ASN A 864 28.16 -8.33 -20.97
CA ASN A 864 29.25 -7.36 -21.14
C ASN A 864 28.83 -5.95 -20.69
N ILE A 865 28.35 -5.81 -19.47
CA ILE A 865 27.99 -4.52 -18.88
C ILE A 865 29.21 -3.97 -18.15
N ASN A 866 29.81 -2.91 -18.69
CA ASN A 866 31.07 -2.29 -18.24
C ASN A 866 30.83 -1.09 -17.31
N ASN A 867 31.92 -0.50 -16.82
CA ASN A 867 31.98 0.76 -16.06
C ASN A 867 31.05 0.76 -14.84
N ASN A 868 31.05 -0.35 -14.11
CA ASN A 868 30.24 -0.50 -12.91
C ASN A 868 31.01 0.01 -11.68
N ILE A 869 30.36 0.87 -10.91
CA ILE A 869 30.87 1.41 -9.65
C ILE A 869 29.91 1.01 -8.54
N PHE A 870 30.33 0.12 -7.65
CA PHE A 870 29.52 -0.30 -6.50
C PHE A 870 29.92 0.53 -5.28
N LEU A 871 28.92 0.98 -4.53
CA LEU A 871 29.11 1.72 -3.28
C LEU A 871 28.56 0.91 -2.11
N ALA A 872 29.23 1.03 -0.96
CA ALA A 872 28.78 0.43 0.30
C ALA A 872 29.14 1.30 1.52
N GLY A 873 28.42 1.08 2.61
CA GLY A 873 28.64 1.63 3.96
C GLY A 873 28.75 0.51 4.99
N ASP A 874 27.85 0.52 5.99
CA ASP A 874 27.59 -0.51 7.02
C ASP A 874 28.79 -0.86 7.92
N SER A 875 29.86 -1.37 7.35
CA SER A 875 31.03 -1.95 8.03
C SER A 875 31.90 -0.99 8.85
N HIS A 876 31.58 0.31 8.88
CA HIS A 876 32.35 1.36 9.57
C HIS A 876 33.85 1.45 9.20
N ALA A 877 34.23 0.93 8.04
CA ALA A 877 35.60 0.89 7.53
C ALA A 877 35.64 1.19 6.03
N SER A 878 36.77 1.67 5.53
CA SER A 878 36.94 1.94 4.11
C SER A 878 37.50 0.71 3.38
N TRP A 879 36.89 0.36 2.24
CA TRP A 879 37.30 -0.78 1.41
C TRP A 879 37.30 -0.37 -0.05
N VAL A 880 38.36 -0.72 -0.77
CA VAL A 880 38.49 -0.43 -2.19
C VAL A 880 38.97 -1.67 -2.93
N SER A 881 38.11 -2.21 -3.79
CA SER A 881 38.28 -3.51 -4.45
C SER A 881 38.02 -3.40 -5.94
N ASP A 882 38.77 -4.16 -6.75
CA ASP A 882 38.32 -4.47 -8.10
C ASP A 882 37.10 -5.40 -8.00
N LEU A 883 36.07 -5.20 -8.83
CA LEU A 883 34.84 -6.00 -8.81
C LEU A 883 35.04 -7.28 -9.64
N VAL A 884 35.07 -8.43 -8.98
CA VAL A 884 35.49 -9.70 -9.61
C VAL A 884 34.55 -10.85 -9.25
N TRP A 885 34.30 -11.75 -10.22
CA TRP A 885 33.68 -13.04 -9.94
C TRP A 885 34.74 -14.11 -9.72
N LEU A 886 35.20 -14.19 -8.48
CA LEU A 886 36.22 -15.17 -8.08
C LEU A 886 35.76 -16.59 -8.40
N ASP A 887 36.75 -17.46 -8.69
CA ASP A 887 36.59 -18.87 -9.05
C ASP A 887 35.85 -19.16 -10.37
N GLU A 888 35.14 -18.19 -10.94
CA GLU A 888 34.43 -18.29 -12.23
C GLU A 888 35.10 -17.51 -13.37
N LYS A 889 35.78 -16.41 -13.06
CA LYS A 889 36.52 -15.58 -14.03
C LYS A 889 37.98 -15.46 -13.63
N ASN A 890 38.86 -15.61 -14.62
CA ASN A 890 40.29 -15.38 -14.42
C ASN A 890 40.54 -13.93 -14.02
N TYR A 891 41.21 -13.73 -12.88
CA TYR A 891 41.54 -12.41 -12.38
C TYR A 891 43.03 -12.31 -12.03
N SER A 892 43.64 -11.19 -12.39
CA SER A 892 45.03 -10.87 -12.07
C SER A 892 45.09 -9.67 -11.13
N SER A 893 45.34 -9.92 -9.85
CA SER A 893 45.49 -8.87 -8.83
C SER A 893 46.56 -7.81 -9.17
N ALA A 894 47.64 -8.23 -9.84
CA ALA A 894 48.72 -7.33 -10.24
C ALA A 894 48.33 -6.33 -11.34
N THR A 895 47.38 -6.70 -12.21
CA THR A 895 47.01 -5.89 -13.39
C THR A 895 45.55 -5.42 -13.39
N GLY A 896 44.72 -5.94 -12.49
CA GLY A 896 43.26 -5.78 -12.48
C GLY A 896 42.54 -6.48 -13.64
N ALA A 897 43.26 -7.19 -14.53
CA ALA A 897 42.65 -7.85 -15.68
C ALA A 897 41.67 -8.93 -15.21
N GLY A 898 40.47 -8.95 -15.80
CA GLY A 898 39.37 -9.85 -15.42
C GLY A 898 38.29 -9.20 -14.56
N SER A 899 38.48 -7.96 -14.09
CA SER A 899 37.46 -7.21 -13.35
C SER A 899 36.37 -6.61 -14.27
N ILE A 900 35.18 -6.38 -13.70
CA ILE A 900 34.01 -5.80 -14.37
C ILE A 900 33.61 -4.43 -13.79
N GLY A 901 34.41 -3.87 -12.89
CA GLY A 901 34.10 -2.64 -12.19
C GLY A 901 34.96 -2.42 -10.96
N VAL A 902 34.57 -1.46 -10.12
CA VAL A 902 35.25 -1.15 -8.85
C VAL A 902 34.22 -0.97 -7.77
N GLU A 903 34.54 -1.44 -6.56
CA GLU A 903 33.77 -1.14 -5.36
C GLU A 903 34.51 -0.11 -4.49
N PHE A 904 33.79 0.93 -4.08
CA PHE A 904 34.19 1.90 -3.08
C PHE A 904 33.24 1.81 -1.90
N ALA A 905 33.70 1.23 -0.80
CA ALA A 905 32.98 1.21 0.47
C ALA A 905 33.60 2.22 1.43
N GLY A 906 32.79 3.08 2.03
CA GLY A 906 33.23 4.15 2.92
C GLY A 906 33.19 3.76 4.39
N SER A 907 34.08 4.36 5.19
CA SER A 907 33.93 4.36 6.64
C SER A 907 32.68 5.14 7.09
N ALA A 908 32.30 4.94 8.34
CA ALA A 908 31.28 5.69 9.05
C ALA A 908 31.63 7.18 9.22
N VAL A 909 30.59 8.02 9.24
CA VAL A 909 30.66 9.43 9.64
C VAL A 909 31.13 9.57 11.07
N THR A 910 30.60 8.74 11.99
CA THR A 910 31.00 8.74 13.41
C THR A 910 30.99 7.37 14.08
N SER A 911 30.19 6.40 13.60
CA SER A 911 30.11 5.06 14.21
C SER A 911 31.50 4.40 14.31
N PRO A 912 31.82 3.69 15.41
CA PRO A 912 33.17 3.20 15.65
C PRO A 912 33.52 2.07 14.69
N CYS A 913 34.82 1.85 14.46
CA CYS A 913 35.24 0.73 13.61
C CYS A 913 34.79 -0.63 14.21
N PRO A 914 34.79 -1.71 13.42
CA PRO A 914 34.37 -3.05 13.89
C PRO A 914 35.16 -3.60 15.09
N TYR A 915 36.34 -3.05 15.40
CA TYR A 915 37.16 -3.44 16.56
C TYR A 915 36.96 -2.53 17.78
N GLY A 916 35.94 -1.67 17.74
CA GLY A 916 35.66 -0.70 18.79
C GLY A 916 36.37 0.63 18.60
N ALA A 917 36.11 1.53 19.53
CA ALA A 917 36.43 2.94 19.36
C ALA A 917 37.85 3.33 19.86
N ASN A 918 38.43 2.54 20.78
CA ASN A 918 39.77 2.74 21.35
C ASN A 918 40.92 2.02 20.62
N ILE A 919 40.77 1.71 19.32
CA ILE A 919 41.85 1.05 18.57
C ILE A 919 42.95 2.05 18.21
N THR A 920 44.21 1.66 18.37
CA THR A 920 45.34 2.51 17.92
C THR A 920 45.51 2.41 16.39
N LEU A 921 45.92 3.50 15.74
CA LEU A 921 46.18 3.50 14.29
C LEU A 921 47.21 2.43 13.86
N ALA A 922 48.25 2.19 14.66
CA ALA A 922 49.22 1.14 14.37
C ALA A 922 48.57 -0.27 14.36
N THR A 923 47.66 -0.53 15.30
CA THR A 923 46.93 -1.81 15.37
C THR A 923 45.93 -1.92 14.23
N ALA A 924 45.20 -0.84 13.94
CA ALA A 924 44.26 -0.77 12.82
C ALA A 924 44.97 -1.04 11.47
N ASN A 925 46.13 -0.43 11.22
CA ASN A 925 46.92 -0.68 10.01
C ASN A 925 47.41 -2.12 9.92
N ASN A 926 47.81 -2.73 11.05
CA ASN A 926 48.20 -4.13 11.09
C ASN A 926 47.04 -5.07 10.74
N TYR A 927 45.85 -4.85 11.30
CA TYR A 927 44.65 -5.61 10.96
C TYR A 927 44.23 -5.41 9.51
N SER A 928 44.31 -4.16 9.03
CA SER A 928 44.09 -3.83 7.61
C SER A 928 45.01 -4.65 6.71
N SER A 929 46.30 -4.80 7.08
CA SER A 929 47.27 -5.59 6.33
C SER A 929 46.93 -7.08 6.29
N ILE A 930 46.41 -7.65 7.38
CA ILE A 930 46.03 -9.07 7.45
C ILE A 930 44.87 -9.33 6.49
N ILE A 931 43.80 -8.54 6.58
CA ILE A 931 42.60 -8.71 5.75
C ILE A 931 42.91 -8.42 4.27
N GLN A 932 43.63 -7.34 3.98
CA GLN A 932 44.02 -6.98 2.62
C GLN A 932 44.91 -8.05 1.96
N SER A 933 45.77 -8.73 2.73
CA SER A 933 46.61 -9.81 2.21
C SER A 933 45.83 -11.09 1.93
N ALA A 934 44.75 -11.35 2.67
CA ALA A 934 43.89 -12.53 2.51
C ALA A 934 42.95 -12.46 1.29
N ASN A 935 42.77 -11.28 0.71
CA ASN A 935 41.81 -11.03 -0.38
C ASN A 935 42.55 -10.52 -1.63
N ALA A 936 42.36 -11.18 -2.78
CA ALA A 936 43.14 -10.89 -3.98
C ALA A 936 42.69 -9.60 -4.69
N GLU A 937 41.40 -9.31 -4.63
CA GLU A 937 40.71 -8.19 -5.24
C GLU A 937 40.76 -6.92 -4.39
N LEU A 938 40.83 -7.06 -3.06
CA LEU A 938 40.89 -5.95 -2.10
C LEU A 938 42.23 -5.20 -2.22
N GLN A 939 42.19 -4.02 -2.84
CA GLN A 939 43.39 -3.22 -3.12
C GLN A 939 43.77 -2.30 -1.97
N TRP A 940 42.79 -1.74 -1.26
CA TRP A 940 43.04 -0.91 -0.09
C TRP A 940 41.97 -1.11 0.96
N GLN A 941 42.39 -1.06 2.23
CA GLN A 941 41.51 -1.20 3.38
C GLN A 941 42.02 -0.29 4.50
N ASP A 942 41.13 0.50 5.09
CA ASP A 942 41.41 1.33 6.27
C ASP A 942 40.33 1.14 7.34
N LEU A 943 40.75 0.72 8.52
CA LEU A 943 39.88 0.53 9.70
C LEU A 943 39.78 1.77 10.57
N TYR A 944 40.71 2.71 10.45
CA TYR A 944 40.99 3.62 11.54
C TYR A 944 40.14 4.90 11.48
N TYR A 945 40.20 5.63 10.37
CA TYR A 945 39.59 6.96 10.29
C TYR A 945 38.08 6.87 10.04
N ARG A 946 37.31 7.63 10.82
CA ARG A 946 35.94 8.02 10.47
C ARG A 946 35.97 9.09 9.39
N GLY A 947 34.95 9.20 8.55
CA GLY A 947 34.98 10.20 7.48
C GLY A 947 33.99 9.96 6.36
N TYR A 948 34.44 10.23 5.14
CA TYR A 948 33.63 10.16 3.93
C TYR A 948 34.53 10.08 2.69
N PHE A 949 33.92 9.97 1.51
CA PHE A 949 34.64 10.11 0.25
C PHE A 949 33.84 10.90 -0.78
N GLU A 950 34.56 11.52 -1.70
CA GLU A 950 34.02 12.22 -2.86
C GLU A 950 34.32 11.45 -4.14
N LEU A 951 33.36 11.40 -5.04
CA LEU A 951 33.48 10.82 -6.37
C LEU A 951 33.32 11.93 -7.42
N HIS A 952 34.30 12.08 -8.30
CA HIS A 952 34.24 13.04 -9.40
C HIS A 952 34.30 12.29 -10.74
N PHE A 953 33.19 12.33 -11.47
CA PHE A 953 33.02 11.63 -12.73
C PHE A 953 33.27 12.56 -13.91
N SER A 954 33.91 12.02 -14.94
CA SER A 954 33.97 12.55 -16.30
C SER A 954 33.78 11.42 -17.30
N HIS A 955 33.65 11.71 -18.60
CA HIS A 955 33.56 10.66 -19.61
C HIS A 955 34.83 9.80 -19.71
N GLU A 956 35.97 10.33 -19.27
CA GLU A 956 37.29 9.70 -19.40
C GLU A 956 37.67 8.89 -18.17
N GLU A 957 37.33 9.40 -16.98
CA GLU A 957 37.70 8.79 -15.71
C GLU A 957 36.77 9.18 -14.56
N LEU A 958 36.79 8.35 -13.52
CA LEU A 958 36.29 8.64 -12.19
C LEU A 958 37.48 8.79 -11.23
N THR A 959 37.47 9.81 -10.38
CA THR A 959 38.35 9.91 -9.21
C THR A 959 37.57 9.74 -7.91
N ALA A 960 38.11 8.96 -6.97
CA ALA A 960 37.54 8.75 -5.65
C ALA A 960 38.52 9.23 -4.57
N ASN A 961 38.16 10.28 -3.84
CA ASN A 961 39.00 10.93 -2.83
C ASN A 961 38.44 10.63 -1.43
N PHE A 962 39.19 9.90 -0.61
CA PHE A 962 38.80 9.52 0.74
C PHE A 962 39.38 10.50 1.75
N PHE A 963 38.55 10.92 2.71
CA PHE A 963 38.90 11.87 3.76
C PHE A 963 38.61 11.30 5.14
N GLY A 964 39.61 11.35 6.03
CA GLY A 964 39.52 10.95 7.43
C GLY A 964 39.41 12.14 8.36
N MET A 965 38.62 12.02 9.43
CA MET A 965 38.50 13.02 10.49
C MET A 965 39.56 12.75 11.56
N PRO A 966 40.45 13.71 11.89
CA PRO A 966 41.41 13.54 12.98
C PRO A 966 40.75 13.26 14.33
N THR A 967 39.54 13.78 14.54
CA THR A 967 38.70 13.53 15.71
C THR A 967 37.25 13.85 15.37
N VAL A 968 36.32 13.11 15.98
CA VAL A 968 34.88 13.44 15.96
C VAL A 968 34.35 13.85 17.33
N VAL A 969 35.20 13.93 18.37
CA VAL A 969 34.83 14.34 19.74
C VAL A 969 34.48 15.82 19.82
N THR A 970 35.00 16.64 18.90
CA THR A 970 34.72 18.08 18.84
C THR A 970 34.19 18.44 17.46
N ARG A 971 33.26 19.40 17.41
CA ARG A 971 32.84 19.99 16.14
C ARG A 971 33.95 20.88 15.57
N ASN A 972 34.46 20.56 14.39
CA ASN A 972 35.55 21.29 13.74
C ASN A 972 35.48 21.14 12.20
N GLY A 973 36.35 21.83 11.48
CA GLY A 973 36.45 21.74 10.01
C GLY A 973 37.58 20.85 9.50
N TRP A 974 38.14 19.98 10.34
CA TRP A 974 39.39 19.30 10.05
C TRP A 974 39.19 18.02 9.25
N GLU A 975 40.04 17.78 8.25
CA GLU A 975 40.14 16.50 7.56
C GLU A 975 41.56 16.19 7.09
N ILE A 976 41.82 14.91 6.88
CA ILE A 976 43.05 14.38 6.32
C ILE A 976 42.68 13.65 5.03
N PRO A 977 43.26 14.00 3.86
CA PRO A 977 43.13 13.16 2.67
C PRO A 977 43.86 11.85 2.90
N ILE A 978 43.15 10.72 2.93
CA ILE A 978 43.72 9.43 3.32
C ILE A 978 44.12 8.55 2.15
N ALA A 979 43.37 8.61 1.04
CA ALA A 979 43.65 7.85 -0.17
C ALA A 979 42.89 8.43 -1.37
N ASN A 980 43.50 8.40 -2.56
CA ASN A 980 42.86 8.83 -3.81
C ASN A 980 42.97 7.72 -4.84
N PHE A 981 41.88 7.41 -5.55
CA PHE A 981 41.84 6.35 -6.55
C PHE A 981 41.31 6.89 -7.87
N THR A 982 41.73 6.26 -8.97
CA THR A 982 41.28 6.61 -10.32
C THR A 982 40.79 5.37 -11.03
N VAL A 983 39.69 5.47 -11.77
CA VAL A 983 39.16 4.42 -12.65
C VAL A 983 39.02 5.04 -14.03
N LYS A 984 39.71 4.48 -15.02
CA LYS A 984 39.58 4.93 -16.41
C LYS A 984 38.35 4.28 -17.06
N SER A 985 37.59 5.07 -17.80
CA SER A 985 36.42 4.59 -18.53
C SER A 985 36.82 3.49 -19.51
N GLY A 986 36.08 2.38 -19.51
CA GLY A 986 36.31 1.19 -20.32
C GLY A 986 37.28 0.17 -19.72
N GLU A 987 38.08 0.54 -18.71
CA GLU A 987 39.09 -0.34 -18.12
C GLU A 987 38.52 -1.31 -17.06
N ASN A 988 37.38 -0.98 -16.44
CA ASN A 988 36.69 -1.81 -15.44
C ASN A 988 37.53 -2.20 -14.21
N ARG A 989 38.53 -1.41 -13.86
CA ARG A 989 39.47 -1.69 -12.77
C ARG A 989 40.08 -0.39 -12.26
N LEU A 990 40.61 -0.41 -11.05
CA LEU A 990 41.40 0.70 -10.52
C LEU A 990 42.64 0.96 -11.42
N GLN A 991 43.09 2.22 -11.53
CA GLN A 991 44.33 2.54 -12.21
C GLN A 991 45.53 2.00 -11.41
N ARG A 992 46.55 1.48 -12.09
CA ARG A 992 47.79 1.00 -11.47
C ARG A 992 48.97 1.95 -11.77
N PRO A 993 49.88 2.20 -10.81
CA PRO A 993 49.86 1.72 -9.42
C PRO A 993 48.65 2.27 -8.64
N VAL A 994 48.02 1.42 -7.82
CA VAL A 994 46.82 1.82 -7.04
C VAL A 994 47.17 3.00 -6.15
N ALA A 995 46.32 4.03 -6.15
CA ALA A 995 46.51 5.25 -5.37
C ALA A 995 47.88 5.93 -5.58
N GLY A 996 48.50 5.77 -6.74
CA GLY A 996 49.86 6.28 -6.99
C GLY A 996 50.94 5.55 -6.17
N GLY A 997 50.61 4.46 -5.49
CA GLY A 997 51.51 3.65 -4.68
C GLY A 997 51.66 4.09 -3.22
N VAL A 998 50.92 5.10 -2.77
CA VAL A 998 51.00 5.62 -1.39
C VAL A 998 49.64 6.02 -0.84
N VAL A 999 49.39 5.71 0.42
CA VAL A 999 48.21 6.14 1.20
C VAL A 999 48.66 6.64 2.57
N GLU A 1000 47.83 7.47 3.20
CA GLU A 1000 48.07 7.98 4.56
C GLU A 1000 47.85 6.90 5.63
N SER A 1001 46.81 6.09 5.44
CA SER A 1001 46.30 5.13 6.43
C SER A 1001 45.90 3.80 5.80
N GLY A 1002 45.78 2.75 6.62
CA GLY A 1002 45.35 1.42 6.22
C GLY A 1002 46.46 0.58 5.59
N SER A 1003 46.07 -0.37 4.73
CA SER A 1003 46.98 -1.22 3.95
C SER A 1003 46.69 -1.12 2.46
N LEU A 1004 47.72 -0.91 1.64
CA LEU A 1004 47.65 -0.78 0.19
C LEU A 1004 48.39 -1.92 -0.51
N LYS A 1005 47.69 -2.68 -1.36
CA LYS A 1005 48.28 -3.76 -2.16
C LYS A 1005 49.35 -3.23 -3.12
N GLY A 1006 50.58 -3.72 -2.98
CA GLY A 1006 51.69 -3.33 -3.86
C GLY A 1006 52.17 -1.89 -3.68
N GLY A 1007 51.76 -1.22 -2.60
CA GLY A 1007 52.18 0.15 -2.25
C GLY A 1007 52.67 0.24 -0.80
N LYS A 1008 52.62 1.45 -0.24
CA LYS A 1008 53.02 1.71 1.15
C LYS A 1008 52.09 2.71 1.85
N THR A 1009 51.98 2.55 3.16
CA THR A 1009 51.29 3.49 4.04
C THR A 1009 52.31 4.47 4.63
N VAL A 1010 52.10 5.77 4.44
CA VAL A 1010 52.98 6.85 4.92
C VAL A 1010 52.13 7.89 5.64
N GLN A 1011 52.10 7.79 6.96
CA GLN A 1011 51.34 8.69 7.80
C GLN A 1011 52.06 10.05 7.94
N THR A 1012 51.32 11.13 7.66
CA THR A 1012 51.77 12.51 7.75
C THR A 1012 51.00 13.32 8.81
N ASN A 1013 49.79 12.89 9.18
CA ASN A 1013 48.78 13.66 9.93
C ASN A 1013 48.51 15.05 9.33
N LEU A 1014 48.80 15.23 8.04
CA LEU A 1014 48.64 16.49 7.36
C LEU A 1014 47.14 16.77 7.18
N THR A 1015 46.66 17.71 7.98
CA THR A 1015 45.26 18.05 8.15
C THR A 1015 44.98 19.39 7.49
N ILE A 1016 43.84 19.50 6.80
CA ILE A 1016 43.30 20.76 6.31
C ILE A 1016 42.12 21.20 7.18
N ASP A 1017 42.09 22.47 7.54
CA ASP A 1017 40.89 23.11 8.10
C ASP A 1017 40.03 23.68 6.97
N THR A 1018 38.94 22.98 6.64
CA THR A 1018 38.00 23.36 5.58
C THR A 1018 37.28 24.69 5.83
N ASN A 1019 37.33 25.26 7.05
CA ASN A 1019 36.78 26.59 7.30
C ASN A 1019 37.58 27.71 6.61
N ASN A 1020 38.89 27.52 6.43
CA ASN A 1020 39.78 28.57 5.95
C ASN A 1020 40.85 28.09 4.94
N GLY A 1021 40.92 26.78 4.66
CA GLY A 1021 41.86 26.15 3.74
C GLY A 1021 43.29 26.01 4.26
N THR A 1022 43.54 26.22 5.56
CA THR A 1022 44.89 26.14 6.14
C THR A 1022 45.30 24.70 6.41
N TRP A 1023 46.56 24.39 6.11
CA TRP A 1023 47.17 23.08 6.37
C TRP A 1023 48.02 23.10 7.63
N PHE A 1024 47.91 22.06 8.45
CA PHE A 1024 48.70 21.86 9.66
C PHE A 1024 48.86 20.37 9.98
N VAL A 1025 49.73 20.01 10.92
CA VAL A 1025 49.86 18.63 11.40
C VAL A 1025 49.01 18.50 12.66
N SER A 1026 47.97 17.66 12.63
CA SER A 1026 47.12 17.47 13.80
C SER A 1026 47.81 16.57 14.84
N HIS A 1027 47.70 16.95 16.12
CA HIS A 1027 48.11 16.14 17.26
C HIS A 1027 46.91 15.77 18.15
N ALA A 1028 45.70 15.71 17.56
CA ALA A 1028 44.54 15.22 18.30
C ALA A 1028 44.85 13.81 18.82
N ASP A 1029 44.52 13.54 20.09
CA ASP A 1029 44.68 12.21 20.65
C ASP A 1029 43.77 11.25 19.88
N LEU A 1030 44.42 10.49 19.00
CA LEU A 1030 43.86 9.52 18.08
C LEU A 1030 43.18 8.33 18.81
N GLU A 1031 43.28 8.24 20.13
CA GLU A 1031 42.74 7.13 20.94
C GLU A 1031 41.44 7.46 21.68
N VAL A 1032 40.81 8.61 21.41
CA VAL A 1032 39.59 9.01 22.14
C VAL A 1032 38.40 9.07 21.20
N LEU A 1033 37.79 7.90 20.98
CA LEU A 1033 36.37 7.71 20.71
C LEU A 1033 35.91 6.48 21.48
#